data_AF-A0A3B9H9K8-F1
#
_entry.id   AF-A0A3B9H9K8-F1
#
_cell.length_a   1.000
_cell.length_b   1.000
_cell.length_c   1.000
_cell.angle_alpha   90.00
_cell.angle_beta   90.00
_cell.angle_gamma   90.00
#
_symmetry.space_group_name_H-M   'P 1'
#
loop_
_entity.id
_entity.type
_entity.pdbx_description
1 polymer ?
#
loop_
_entity_poly.entity_id
_entity_poly.type
_entity_poly.pdbx_seq_one_letter_code
_entity_poly.pdbx_strand_id
1 'polypeptide(L)'
;MVLYLNKTEILKFLISILFLFIIYSTVRSQLPIGDRLLDFHNEELEDTARALALEDVVWEYMYINTDTAIQYALILYDFVQRIPDKKWTAYSNNTLGACYFDKGEYNISLEHYLNSLEYYEKFQIQRDIAGAKSNIAQVYLELENYDQGKIMLEEGIRICEEISDTQRLSELQLNYSFVLRELQEYEKAIENLLPLKEVPMAQKSPYFLTTVLLDLGAIYDIMNELDSALMYYEKALVSTSEGNDLQGLTSIYTNIGIVFNKQKKYRQAIENCTRSLELAENASGYYSKQMCFMCLSNAYEGLRDFEQALIYNKLMEDQEDSILNESNIEEVTQLRLNFDFEKKRVIDSLKFFAKEQALKVNHSRKIEKEKQKRLILIISLALSVVVLLLAVYHILNKRKTNRLIIQKNEKIILQRDILEEKNKEITDSINSAYRIQKAILPTDRVVKEFLNDSFIFYQPKDIIAGDFYWLENVGSIILFAVADCTGHGVPGAMISVVCHNALNRSVREYQLTDPGQILNKTREIVIEQFEKSDEDVLDGMDIAFCSLNGNKLSYAGAYNPVWICRKGANEIEEIKGDKQPIGVYATNTSYTTHTTELNTGDTIYIFSDGFSDQFGGEKGKKLKSANFKKLLLSAQDRSMGDQRIFITESFEKWKGDLEQIDDVCVIGVRME
;
A
#
# COMPACT_ATOMS: atom_id res chain seq x y z
N MET A 1 19.88 -0.86 2.92
CA MET A 1 20.33 -2.08 2.21
C MET A 1 19.25 -2.50 1.22
N VAL A 2 19.14 -1.77 0.11
CA VAL A 2 18.25 -2.10 -1.01
C VAL A 2 19.10 -2.92 -1.99
N LEU A 3 19.04 -4.24 -1.85
CA LEU A 3 19.73 -5.18 -2.72
C LEU A 3 18.70 -5.94 -3.55
N TYR A 4 18.76 -5.74 -4.87
CA TYR A 4 18.47 -6.70 -5.93
C TYR A 4 17.59 -7.91 -5.53
N LEU A 5 16.28 -7.69 -5.37
CA LEU A 5 15.33 -8.77 -5.55
C LEU A 5 15.11 -8.94 -7.05
N ASN A 6 15.48 -10.12 -7.56
CA ASN A 6 15.26 -10.53 -8.93
C ASN A 6 13.77 -10.32 -9.29
N LYS A 7 13.44 -9.81 -10.48
CA LYS A 7 12.05 -9.45 -10.88
C LYS A 7 11.05 -10.57 -10.59
N THR A 8 11.50 -11.82 -10.69
CA THR A 8 10.73 -13.04 -10.40
C THR A 8 10.36 -13.20 -8.92
N GLU A 9 11.23 -12.80 -8.00
CA GLU A 9 10.97 -12.87 -6.55
C GLU A 9 10.05 -11.73 -6.08
N ILE A 10 10.17 -10.54 -6.68
CA ILE A 10 9.22 -9.44 -6.48
C ILE A 10 7.83 -9.86 -7.00
N LEU A 11 7.77 -10.51 -8.17
CA LEU A 11 6.51 -11.01 -8.73
C LEU A 11 5.89 -12.10 -7.86
N LYS A 12 6.68 -13.05 -7.33
CA LYS A 12 6.20 -14.06 -6.38
C LYS A 12 5.74 -13.44 -5.07
N PHE A 13 6.44 -12.44 -4.55
CA PHE A 13 6.05 -11.72 -3.34
C PHE A 13 4.76 -10.92 -3.54
N LEU A 14 4.62 -10.24 -4.67
CA LEU A 14 3.38 -9.55 -5.06
C LEU A 14 2.24 -10.52 -5.29
N ILE A 15 2.47 -11.67 -5.95
CA ILE A 15 1.47 -12.74 -6.09
C ILE A 15 1.12 -13.30 -4.73
N SER A 16 2.06 -13.46 -3.80
CA SER A 16 1.80 -13.97 -2.44
C SER A 16 1.00 -12.96 -1.61
N ILE A 17 1.25 -11.66 -1.77
CA ILE A 17 0.44 -10.59 -1.17
C ILE A 17 -0.94 -10.56 -1.80
N LEU A 18 -1.05 -10.68 -3.14
CA LEU A 18 -2.34 -10.75 -3.82
C LEU A 18 -3.13 -11.98 -3.38
N PHE A 19 -2.45 -13.12 -3.19
CA PHE A 19 -3.02 -14.37 -2.71
C PHE A 19 -3.39 -14.28 -1.23
N LEU A 20 -2.61 -13.58 -0.40
CA LEU A 20 -2.98 -13.24 0.98
C LEU A 20 -4.12 -12.24 1.04
N PHE A 21 -4.25 -11.33 0.08
CA PHE A 21 -5.35 -10.38 -0.02
C PHE A 21 -6.63 -11.07 -0.51
N ILE A 22 -6.50 -12.06 -1.41
CA ILE A 22 -7.58 -12.93 -1.87
C ILE A 22 -7.99 -13.92 -0.77
N ILE A 23 -7.05 -14.47 -0.01
CA ILE A 23 -7.32 -15.29 1.18
C ILE A 23 -7.93 -14.42 2.29
N TYR A 24 -7.43 -13.21 2.50
CA TYR A 24 -8.01 -12.27 3.46
C TYR A 24 -9.41 -11.85 3.04
N SER A 25 -9.68 -11.60 1.75
CA SER A 25 -11.03 -11.26 1.28
C SER A 25 -11.99 -12.47 1.30
N THR A 26 -11.50 -13.69 1.05
CA THR A 26 -12.30 -14.94 1.14
C THR A 26 -12.47 -15.46 2.57
N VAL A 27 -11.57 -15.14 3.50
CA VAL A 27 -11.73 -15.39 4.94
C VAL A 27 -12.58 -14.30 5.59
N ARG A 28 -12.48 -13.04 5.13
CA ARG A 28 -13.34 -11.93 5.56
C ARG A 28 -14.79 -12.18 5.20
N SER A 29 -15.07 -12.90 4.10
CA SER A 29 -16.42 -13.37 3.74
C SER A 29 -16.92 -14.59 4.53
N GLN A 30 -16.19 -15.07 5.56
CA GLN A 30 -16.56 -16.25 6.36
C GLN A 30 -16.35 -16.09 7.88
N LEU A 31 -16.20 -14.86 8.38
CA LEU A 31 -16.20 -14.61 9.83
C LEU A 31 -17.65 -14.74 10.36
N PRO A 32 -17.89 -15.44 11.48
CA PRO A 32 -19.21 -15.46 12.12
C PRO A 32 -19.65 -14.03 12.46
N ILE A 33 -20.94 -13.73 12.28
CA ILE A 33 -21.57 -12.44 12.63
C ILE A 33 -21.10 -11.88 13.98
N GLY A 34 -20.89 -12.76 14.97
CA GLY A 34 -20.41 -12.39 16.31
C GLY A 34 -19.04 -11.71 16.33
N ASP A 35 -18.09 -12.11 15.49
CA ASP A 35 -16.73 -11.55 15.46
C ASP A 35 -16.72 -10.16 14.80
N ARG A 36 -17.58 -9.91 13.81
CA ARG A 36 -17.71 -8.57 13.19
C ARG A 36 -18.46 -7.58 14.08
N LEU A 37 -19.42 -8.05 14.87
CA LEU A 37 -20.06 -7.25 15.91
C LEU A 37 -19.05 -6.86 17.01
N LEU A 38 -18.10 -7.74 17.35
CA LEU A 38 -17.00 -7.42 18.27
C LEU A 38 -16.11 -6.29 17.72
N ASP A 39 -15.80 -6.29 16.43
CA ASP A 39 -15.02 -5.23 15.79
C ASP A 39 -15.74 -3.87 15.81
N PHE A 40 -17.07 -3.82 15.60
CA PHE A 40 -17.83 -2.57 15.74
C PHE A 40 -17.75 -1.98 17.16
N HIS A 41 -17.74 -2.83 18.20
CA HIS A 41 -17.64 -2.42 19.60
C HIS A 41 -16.19 -2.18 20.07
N ASN A 42 -15.19 -2.43 19.22
CA ASN A 42 -13.79 -2.23 19.57
C ASN A 42 -13.37 -0.76 19.38
N GLU A 43 -13.26 -0.01 20.47
CA GLU A 43 -12.87 1.40 20.47
C GLU A 43 -11.40 1.64 20.06
N GLU A 44 -10.57 0.59 19.97
CA GLU A 44 -9.19 0.69 19.47
C GLU A 44 -9.13 0.75 17.93
N LEU A 45 -10.21 0.41 17.23
CA LEU A 45 -10.30 0.49 15.78
C LEU A 45 -10.72 1.89 15.31
N GLU A 46 -10.22 2.31 14.15
CA GLU A 46 -10.68 3.53 13.50
C GLU A 46 -12.19 3.46 13.20
N ASP A 47 -12.88 4.59 13.35
CA ASP A 47 -14.34 4.67 13.15
C ASP A 47 -14.79 4.18 11.76
N THR A 48 -13.95 4.33 10.74
CA THR A 48 -14.20 3.83 9.38
C THR A 48 -14.16 2.30 9.32
N ALA A 49 -13.26 1.65 10.05
CA ALA A 49 -13.18 0.19 10.15
C ALA A 49 -14.37 -0.38 10.92
N ARG A 50 -14.82 0.35 11.95
CA ARG A 50 -16.02 0.00 12.74
C ARG A 50 -17.29 0.13 11.90
N ALA A 51 -17.41 1.18 11.09
CA ALA A 51 -18.53 1.35 10.16
C ALA A 51 -18.59 0.24 9.11
N LEU A 52 -17.44 -0.13 8.51
CA LEU A 52 -17.35 -1.27 7.57
C LEU A 52 -17.79 -2.59 8.21
N ALA A 53 -17.34 -2.87 9.44
CA ALA A 53 -17.67 -4.10 10.13
C ALA A 53 -19.19 -4.21 10.39
N LEU A 54 -19.84 -3.11 10.72
CA LEU A 54 -21.29 -3.06 10.93
C LEU A 54 -22.07 -3.15 9.62
N GLU A 55 -21.58 -2.53 8.54
CA GLU A 55 -22.17 -2.67 7.21
C GLU A 55 -22.14 -4.12 6.72
N ASP A 56 -21.03 -4.84 6.92
CA ASP A 56 -20.90 -6.27 6.59
C ASP A 56 -21.95 -7.12 7.34
N VAL A 57 -22.26 -6.76 8.60
CA VAL A 57 -23.32 -7.43 9.39
C VAL A 57 -24.70 -7.17 8.79
N VAL A 58 -24.98 -5.95 8.31
CA VAL A 58 -26.25 -5.65 7.65
C VAL A 58 -26.45 -6.54 6.43
N TRP A 59 -25.47 -6.60 5.53
CA TRP A 59 -25.57 -7.40 4.30
C TRP A 59 -25.71 -8.89 4.56
N GLU A 60 -25.18 -9.41 5.66
CA GLU A 60 -25.37 -10.81 6.03
C GLU A 60 -26.80 -11.07 6.54
N TYR A 61 -27.34 -10.15 7.36
CA TYR A 61 -28.72 -10.25 7.80
C TYR A 61 -29.74 -10.00 6.68
N MET A 62 -29.40 -9.28 5.62
CA MET A 62 -30.27 -9.12 4.44
C MET A 62 -30.74 -10.47 3.87
N TYR A 63 -29.89 -11.50 3.92
CA TYR A 63 -30.24 -12.84 3.42
C TYR A 63 -30.91 -13.75 4.46
N ILE A 64 -31.02 -13.30 5.72
CA ILE A 64 -31.53 -14.11 6.84
C ILE A 64 -32.83 -13.52 7.38
N ASN A 65 -32.84 -12.23 7.68
CA ASN A 65 -33.94 -11.49 8.27
C ASN A 65 -33.81 -9.98 8.00
N THR A 66 -34.59 -9.50 7.04
CA THR A 66 -34.59 -8.11 6.59
C THR A 66 -34.90 -7.10 7.71
N ASP A 67 -35.81 -7.42 8.64
CA ASP A 67 -36.12 -6.52 9.77
C ASP A 67 -34.91 -6.31 10.70
N THR A 68 -34.12 -7.36 10.91
CA THR A 68 -32.88 -7.30 11.70
C THR A 68 -31.79 -6.52 10.94
N ALA A 69 -31.70 -6.70 9.62
CA ALA A 69 -30.80 -5.93 8.78
C ALA A 69 -31.10 -4.41 8.87
N ILE A 70 -32.38 -4.03 8.82
CA ILE A 70 -32.82 -2.64 8.99
C ILE A 70 -32.38 -2.08 10.35
N GLN A 71 -32.52 -2.85 11.44
CA GLN A 71 -32.08 -2.40 12.76
C GLN A 71 -30.58 -2.08 12.81
N TYR A 72 -29.74 -2.97 12.27
CA TYR A 72 -28.30 -2.71 12.20
C TYR A 72 -27.95 -1.58 11.23
N ALA A 73 -28.68 -1.41 10.13
CA ALA A 73 -28.51 -0.31 9.20
C ALA A 73 -28.85 1.05 9.84
N LEU A 74 -29.88 1.09 10.71
CA LEU A 74 -30.23 2.29 11.50
C LEU A 74 -29.15 2.61 12.55
N ILE A 75 -28.58 1.59 13.19
CA ILE A 75 -27.45 1.76 14.12
C ILE A 75 -26.22 2.31 13.37
N LEU A 76 -25.92 1.77 12.19
CA LEU A 76 -24.85 2.27 11.32
C LEU A 76 -25.10 3.73 10.94
N TYR A 77 -26.32 4.07 10.54
CA TYR A 77 -26.71 5.43 10.19
C TYR A 77 -26.47 6.42 11.34
N ASP A 78 -26.93 6.12 12.56
CA ASP A 78 -26.71 6.98 13.74
C ASP A 78 -25.22 7.09 14.10
N PHE A 79 -24.47 5.98 14.01
CA PHE A 79 -23.03 5.98 14.25
C PHE A 79 -22.29 6.92 13.30
N VAL A 80 -22.55 6.82 11.99
CA VAL A 80 -21.84 7.61 10.98
C VAL A 80 -22.24 9.10 10.97
N GLN A 81 -23.34 9.48 11.64
CA GLN A 81 -23.62 10.91 11.85
C GLN A 81 -22.60 11.57 12.78
N ARG A 82 -22.04 10.80 13.71
CA ARG A 82 -21.14 11.27 14.76
C ARG A 82 -19.68 11.32 14.32
N ILE A 83 -19.35 10.67 13.20
CA ILE A 83 -17.99 10.63 12.67
C ILE A 83 -17.74 11.80 11.71
N PRO A 84 -16.50 12.31 11.60
CA PRO A 84 -16.17 13.45 10.74
C PRO A 84 -16.31 13.16 9.24
N ASP A 85 -16.07 11.91 8.81
CA ASP A 85 -16.11 11.54 7.40
C ASP A 85 -17.54 11.36 6.90
N LYS A 86 -18.07 12.40 6.25
CA LYS A 86 -19.44 12.43 5.73
C LYS A 86 -19.67 11.56 4.50
N LYS A 87 -18.64 10.91 3.92
CA LYS A 87 -18.85 9.89 2.88
C LYS A 87 -19.59 8.67 3.41
N TRP A 88 -19.36 8.32 4.68
CA TRP A 88 -20.05 7.22 5.35
C TRP A 88 -21.54 7.48 5.54
N THR A 89 -21.96 8.75 5.59
CA THR A 89 -23.38 9.10 5.55
C THR A 89 -24.03 8.67 4.23
N ALA A 90 -23.32 8.78 3.10
CA ALA A 90 -23.81 8.30 1.81
C ALA A 90 -23.95 6.77 1.82
N TYR A 91 -22.89 6.05 2.21
CA TYR A 91 -22.91 4.58 2.27
C TYR A 91 -24.03 4.06 3.19
N SER A 92 -24.20 4.62 4.39
CA SER A 92 -25.28 4.21 5.31
C SER A 92 -26.70 4.43 4.74
N ASN A 93 -26.92 5.52 4.01
CA ASN A 93 -28.20 5.76 3.34
C ASN A 93 -28.41 4.77 2.19
N ASN A 94 -27.39 4.47 1.40
CA ASN A 94 -27.47 3.45 0.36
C ASN A 94 -27.82 2.07 0.95
N THR A 95 -27.21 1.71 2.07
CA THR A 95 -27.49 0.45 2.77
C THR A 95 -28.91 0.40 3.31
N LEU A 96 -29.41 1.48 3.93
CA LEU A 96 -30.81 1.60 4.35
C LEU A 96 -31.77 1.50 3.15
N GLY A 97 -31.44 2.15 2.04
CA GLY A 97 -32.20 2.06 0.79
C GLY A 97 -32.35 0.62 0.32
N ALA A 98 -31.27 -0.16 0.36
CA ALA A 98 -31.28 -1.58 0.01
C ALA A 98 -32.14 -2.41 0.97
N CYS A 99 -32.04 -2.15 2.28
CA CYS A 99 -32.84 -2.86 3.27
C CYS A 99 -34.34 -2.62 3.11
N TYR A 100 -34.74 -1.36 2.86
CA TYR A 100 -36.14 -1.03 2.62
C TYR A 100 -36.65 -1.51 1.26
N PHE A 101 -35.77 -1.60 0.25
CA PHE A 101 -36.12 -2.20 -1.03
C PHE A 101 -36.49 -3.68 -0.87
N ASP A 102 -35.65 -4.46 -0.19
CA ASP A 102 -35.89 -5.89 0.07
C ASP A 102 -37.15 -6.13 0.92
N LYS A 103 -37.46 -5.19 1.83
CA LYS A 103 -38.71 -5.22 2.60
C LYS A 103 -39.96 -4.90 1.79
N GLY A 104 -39.82 -4.37 0.57
CA GLY A 104 -40.94 -3.91 -0.27
C GLY A 104 -41.43 -2.49 0.05
N GLU A 105 -40.71 -1.74 0.89
CA GLU A 105 -41.03 -0.37 1.27
C GLU A 105 -40.39 0.62 0.28
N TYR A 106 -40.80 0.54 -0.98
CA TYR A 106 -40.13 1.19 -2.11
C TYR A 106 -40.06 2.72 -1.99
N ASN A 107 -41.06 3.38 -1.42
CA ASN A 107 -41.03 4.83 -1.23
C ASN A 107 -39.96 5.26 -0.21
N ILE A 108 -39.81 4.50 0.88
CA ILE A 108 -38.78 4.74 1.90
C ILE A 108 -37.39 4.42 1.34
N SER A 109 -37.28 3.35 0.56
CA SER A 109 -36.07 3.00 -0.18
C SER A 109 -35.62 4.13 -1.13
N LEU A 110 -36.56 4.68 -1.89
CA LEU A 110 -36.31 5.80 -2.81
C LEU A 110 -35.76 7.03 -2.08
N GLU A 111 -36.36 7.41 -0.95
CA GLU A 111 -35.90 8.53 -0.13
C GLU A 111 -34.44 8.34 0.30
N HIS A 112 -34.09 7.17 0.82
CA HIS A 112 -32.73 6.87 1.26
C HIS A 112 -31.74 6.82 0.10
N TYR A 113 -32.09 6.25 -1.05
CA TYR A 113 -31.21 6.26 -2.22
C TYR A 113 -31.01 7.66 -2.80
N LEU A 114 -32.05 8.50 -2.84
CA LEU A 114 -31.94 9.90 -3.26
C LEU A 114 -31.04 10.71 -2.31
N ASN A 115 -31.20 10.52 -1.00
CA ASN A 115 -30.31 11.12 0.00
C ASN A 115 -28.86 10.66 -0.21
N SER A 116 -28.63 9.37 -0.46
CA SER A 116 -27.30 8.85 -0.77
C SER A 116 -26.71 9.47 -2.05
N LEU A 117 -27.52 9.61 -3.10
CA LEU A 117 -27.12 10.21 -4.37
C LEU A 117 -26.68 11.66 -4.18
N GLU A 118 -27.41 12.47 -3.41
CA GLU A 118 -27.04 13.86 -3.10
C GLU A 118 -25.64 13.97 -2.50
N TYR A 119 -25.30 13.08 -1.55
CA TYR A 119 -23.96 13.05 -0.97
C TYR A 119 -22.91 12.58 -1.99
N TYR A 120 -23.17 11.55 -2.78
CA TYR A 120 -22.21 11.08 -3.80
C TYR A 120 -21.94 12.16 -4.86
N GLU A 121 -22.95 12.93 -5.27
CA GLU A 121 -22.80 14.08 -6.16
C GLU A 121 -21.99 15.20 -5.51
N LYS A 122 -22.27 15.53 -4.25
CA LYS A 122 -21.51 16.52 -3.47
C LYS A 122 -20.03 16.17 -3.35
N PHE A 123 -19.71 14.88 -3.18
CA PHE A 123 -18.34 14.38 -3.10
C PHE A 123 -17.72 13.98 -4.44
N GLN A 124 -18.47 14.09 -5.54
CA GLN A 124 -18.05 13.77 -6.91
C GLN A 124 -17.52 12.34 -7.07
N ILE A 125 -18.16 11.36 -6.40
CA ILE A 125 -17.76 9.95 -6.45
C ILE A 125 -18.48 9.24 -7.59
N GLN A 126 -18.02 9.46 -8.83
CA GLN A 126 -18.70 9.05 -10.08
C GLN A 126 -19.16 7.58 -10.10
N ARG A 127 -18.32 6.65 -9.66
CA ARG A 127 -18.66 5.22 -9.61
C ARG A 127 -19.87 4.93 -8.71
N ASP A 128 -19.97 5.62 -7.58
CA ASP A 128 -21.05 5.44 -6.61
C ASP A 128 -22.32 6.21 -7.01
N ILE A 129 -22.17 7.34 -7.72
CA ILE A 129 -23.30 8.02 -8.40
C ILE A 129 -23.98 7.06 -9.39
N ALA A 130 -23.22 6.39 -10.24
CA ALA A 130 -23.77 5.42 -11.19
C ALA A 130 -24.47 4.24 -10.50
N GLY A 131 -23.91 3.74 -9.39
CA GLY A 131 -24.52 2.69 -8.59
C GLY A 131 -25.84 3.12 -7.94
N ALA A 132 -25.85 4.29 -7.31
CA ALA A 132 -27.04 4.86 -6.69
C ALA A 132 -28.16 5.09 -7.71
N LYS A 133 -27.83 5.61 -8.90
CA LYS A 133 -28.80 5.76 -10.01
C LYS A 133 -29.38 4.42 -10.46
N SER A 134 -28.58 3.36 -10.51
CA SER A 134 -29.08 2.01 -10.82
C SER A 134 -30.02 1.47 -9.75
N ASN A 135 -29.71 1.70 -8.48
CA ASN A 135 -30.59 1.32 -7.35
C ASN A 135 -31.91 2.10 -7.39
N ILE A 136 -31.86 3.41 -7.65
CA ILE A 136 -33.07 4.24 -7.83
C ILE A 136 -33.90 3.74 -9.02
N ALA A 137 -33.25 3.34 -10.11
CA ALA A 137 -33.95 2.81 -11.27
C ALA A 137 -34.70 1.50 -10.95
N GLN A 138 -34.10 0.61 -10.14
CA GLN A 138 -34.78 -0.59 -9.66
C GLN A 138 -36.00 -0.25 -8.80
N VAL A 139 -35.91 0.77 -7.93
CA VAL A 139 -37.09 1.24 -7.19
C VAL A 139 -38.18 1.75 -8.12
N TYR A 140 -37.81 2.50 -9.17
CA TYR A 140 -38.78 2.95 -10.16
C TYR A 140 -39.39 1.80 -10.97
N LEU A 141 -38.67 0.71 -11.20
CA LEU A 141 -39.24 -0.50 -11.82
C LEU A 141 -40.35 -1.11 -10.96
N GLU A 142 -40.10 -1.27 -9.66
CA GLU A 142 -41.09 -1.82 -8.72
C GLU A 142 -42.30 -0.88 -8.53
N LEU A 143 -42.10 0.43 -8.71
CA LEU A 143 -43.18 1.43 -8.74
C LEU A 143 -43.84 1.57 -10.12
N GLU A 144 -43.52 0.70 -11.07
CA GLU A 144 -44.00 0.71 -12.47
C GLU A 144 -43.76 2.03 -13.23
N ASN A 145 -42.79 2.83 -12.78
CA ASN A 145 -42.41 4.11 -13.36
C ASN A 145 -41.19 3.94 -14.29
N TYR A 146 -41.40 3.17 -15.36
CA TYR A 146 -40.35 2.73 -16.29
C TYR A 146 -39.61 3.90 -16.96
N ASP A 147 -40.30 5.01 -17.26
CA ASP A 147 -39.70 6.19 -17.87
C ASP A 147 -38.64 6.84 -16.98
N GLN A 148 -38.91 6.97 -15.67
CA GLN A 148 -37.92 7.52 -14.73
C GLN A 148 -36.78 6.53 -14.49
N GLY A 149 -37.08 5.23 -14.41
CA GLY A 149 -36.05 4.18 -14.34
C GLY A 149 -35.10 4.22 -15.54
N LYS A 150 -35.64 4.43 -16.74
CA LYS A 150 -34.88 4.59 -17.98
C LYS A 150 -33.91 5.77 -17.91
N ILE A 151 -34.40 6.95 -17.51
CA ILE A 151 -33.57 8.16 -17.41
C ILE A 151 -32.40 7.94 -16.44
N MET A 152 -32.67 7.36 -15.27
CA MET A 152 -31.63 7.10 -14.26
C MET A 152 -30.56 6.13 -14.77
N LEU A 153 -30.95 5.08 -15.51
CA LEU A 153 -30.00 4.13 -16.09
C LEU A 153 -29.21 4.74 -17.25
N GLU A 154 -29.83 5.53 -18.13
CA GLU A 154 -29.10 6.23 -19.20
C GLU A 154 -28.03 7.18 -18.63
N GLU A 155 -28.35 7.90 -17.56
CA GLU A 155 -27.38 8.73 -16.84
C GLU A 155 -26.26 7.90 -16.20
N GLY A 156 -26.60 6.79 -15.53
CA GLY A 156 -25.61 5.90 -14.93
C GLY A 156 -24.70 5.23 -15.97
N ILE A 157 -25.25 4.85 -17.12
CA ILE A 157 -24.50 4.27 -18.25
C ILE A 157 -23.50 5.28 -18.80
N ARG A 158 -23.93 6.53 -19.06
CA ARG A 158 -23.02 7.61 -19.49
C ARG A 158 -21.85 7.81 -18.52
N ILE A 159 -22.14 7.82 -17.21
CA ILE A 159 -21.10 7.94 -16.19
C ILE A 159 -20.13 6.75 -16.25
N CYS A 160 -20.64 5.52 -16.38
CA CYS A 160 -19.81 4.31 -16.48
C CYS A 160 -18.92 4.32 -17.72
N GLU A 161 -19.42 4.82 -18.86
CA GLU A 161 -18.64 5.01 -20.09
C GLU A 161 -17.53 6.04 -19.89
N GLU A 162 -17.84 7.20 -19.27
CA GLU A 162 -16.87 8.25 -18.97
C GLU A 162 -15.72 7.77 -18.07
N ILE A 163 -16.02 6.95 -17.06
CA ILE A 163 -15.01 6.41 -16.12
C ILE A 163 -14.42 5.07 -16.56
N SER A 164 -14.88 4.51 -17.69
CA SER A 164 -14.47 3.21 -18.22
C SER A 164 -14.67 2.01 -17.26
N ASP A 165 -15.71 2.05 -16.41
CA ASP A 165 -16.07 0.93 -15.52
C ASP A 165 -16.90 -0.11 -16.29
N THR A 166 -16.21 -1.01 -16.97
CA THR A 166 -16.83 -2.04 -17.84
C THR A 166 -17.66 -3.07 -17.08
N GLN A 167 -17.36 -3.32 -15.80
CA GLN A 167 -18.13 -4.25 -14.98
C GLN A 167 -19.48 -3.62 -14.64
N ARG A 168 -19.46 -2.40 -14.07
CA ARG A 168 -20.70 -1.70 -13.71
C ARG A 168 -21.54 -1.35 -14.92
N LEU A 169 -20.91 -1.00 -16.04
CA LEU A 169 -21.60 -0.81 -17.32
C LEU A 169 -22.42 -2.05 -17.72
N SER A 170 -21.86 -3.26 -17.57
CA SER A 170 -22.57 -4.51 -17.90
C SER A 170 -23.79 -4.75 -17.00
N GLU A 171 -23.66 -4.45 -15.71
CA GLU A 171 -24.76 -4.54 -14.72
C GLU A 171 -25.88 -3.54 -15.03
N LEU A 172 -25.53 -2.29 -15.34
CA LEU A 172 -26.49 -1.25 -15.69
C LEU A 172 -27.17 -1.52 -17.04
N GLN A 173 -26.44 -2.04 -18.02
CA GLN A 173 -27.00 -2.42 -19.31
C GLN A 173 -28.01 -3.58 -19.16
N LEU A 174 -27.75 -4.54 -18.26
CA LEU A 174 -28.72 -5.61 -17.96
C LEU A 174 -30.03 -5.03 -17.41
N ASN A 175 -29.95 -4.15 -16.39
CA ASN A 175 -31.12 -3.47 -15.82
C ASN A 175 -31.85 -2.59 -16.85
N TYR A 176 -31.10 -1.94 -17.74
CA TYR A 176 -31.65 -1.12 -18.82
C TYR A 176 -32.43 -1.96 -19.83
N SER A 177 -31.95 -3.16 -20.17
CA SER A 177 -32.70 -4.09 -21.02
C SER A 177 -34.00 -4.56 -20.40
N PHE A 178 -34.06 -4.73 -19.07
CA PHE A 178 -35.31 -5.01 -18.38
C PHE A 178 -36.30 -3.84 -18.54
N VAL A 179 -35.87 -2.59 -18.31
CA VAL A 179 -36.71 -1.40 -18.53
C VAL A 179 -37.22 -1.32 -19.97
N LEU A 180 -36.35 -1.55 -20.96
CA LEU A 180 -36.73 -1.55 -22.37
C LEU A 180 -37.78 -2.61 -22.68
N ARG A 181 -37.69 -3.80 -22.06
CA ARG A 181 -38.71 -4.85 -22.19
C ARG A 181 -40.07 -4.41 -21.65
N GLU A 182 -40.11 -3.81 -20.46
CA GLU A 182 -41.36 -3.33 -19.86
C GLU A 182 -41.98 -2.15 -20.65
N LEU A 183 -41.14 -1.32 -21.26
CA LEU A 183 -41.55 -0.28 -22.23
C LEU A 183 -41.92 -0.84 -23.61
N GLN A 184 -41.86 -2.15 -23.81
CA GLN A 184 -42.14 -2.84 -25.07
C GLN A 184 -41.19 -2.48 -26.22
N GLU A 185 -40.01 -1.95 -25.92
CA GLU A 185 -38.93 -1.66 -26.87
C GLU A 185 -38.04 -2.91 -27.09
N TYR A 186 -38.66 -4.02 -27.52
CA TYR A 186 -38.04 -5.35 -27.54
C TYR A 186 -36.79 -5.45 -28.40
N GLU A 187 -36.79 -4.85 -29.60
CA GLU A 187 -35.64 -4.91 -30.51
C GLU A 187 -34.41 -4.24 -29.89
N LYS A 188 -34.61 -3.08 -29.24
CA LYS A 188 -33.53 -2.37 -28.54
C LYS A 188 -33.04 -3.14 -27.32
N ALA A 189 -33.96 -3.80 -26.60
CA ALA A 189 -33.60 -4.65 -25.46
C ALA A 189 -32.70 -5.81 -25.92
N ILE A 190 -33.02 -6.45 -27.05
CA ILE A 190 -32.21 -7.51 -27.67
C ILE A 190 -30.86 -6.97 -28.13
N GLU A 191 -30.83 -5.86 -28.87
CA GLU A 191 -29.59 -5.21 -29.32
C GLU A 191 -28.64 -4.91 -28.16
N ASN A 192 -29.18 -4.49 -27.01
CA ASN A 192 -28.41 -4.22 -25.80
C ASN A 192 -27.95 -5.50 -25.06
N LEU A 193 -28.76 -6.58 -25.02
CA LEU A 193 -28.39 -7.84 -24.35
C LEU A 193 -27.43 -8.70 -25.15
N LEU A 194 -27.46 -8.65 -26.49
CA LEU A 194 -26.67 -9.54 -27.35
C LEU A 194 -25.15 -9.47 -27.05
N PRO A 195 -24.54 -8.28 -26.93
CA PRO A 195 -23.13 -8.14 -26.58
C PRO A 195 -22.79 -8.61 -25.16
N LEU A 196 -23.72 -8.50 -24.20
CA LEU A 196 -23.48 -8.87 -22.79
C LEU A 196 -23.18 -10.35 -22.58
N LYS A 197 -23.57 -11.22 -23.53
CA LYS A 197 -23.22 -12.66 -23.49
C LYS A 197 -21.73 -12.92 -23.64
N GLU A 198 -21.00 -11.99 -24.26
CA GLU A 198 -19.58 -12.16 -24.62
C GLU A 198 -18.65 -11.30 -23.75
N VAL A 199 -19.19 -10.47 -22.86
CA VAL A 199 -18.38 -9.63 -21.98
C VAL A 199 -17.54 -10.49 -21.02
N PRO A 200 -16.36 -10.01 -20.57
CA PRO A 200 -15.50 -10.75 -19.64
C PRO A 200 -16.21 -11.19 -18.35
N MET A 201 -17.24 -10.45 -17.92
CA MET A 201 -18.07 -10.79 -16.76
C MET A 201 -18.89 -12.07 -16.99
N ALA A 202 -19.45 -12.26 -18.18
CA ALA A 202 -20.21 -13.47 -18.54
C ALA A 202 -19.35 -14.73 -18.55
N GLN A 203 -18.05 -14.60 -18.85
CA GLN A 203 -17.11 -15.73 -18.76
C GLN A 203 -16.75 -16.11 -17.32
N LYS A 204 -16.85 -15.16 -16.39
CA LYS A 204 -16.43 -15.32 -14.99
C LYS A 204 -17.59 -15.64 -14.05
N SER A 205 -18.81 -15.24 -14.40
CA SER A 205 -20.01 -15.40 -13.58
C SER A 205 -21.09 -16.18 -14.34
N PRO A 206 -21.25 -17.49 -14.07
CA PRO A 206 -22.35 -18.29 -14.62
C PRO A 206 -23.73 -17.70 -14.30
N TYR A 207 -23.87 -17.04 -13.16
CA TYR A 207 -25.10 -16.35 -12.76
C TYR A 207 -25.44 -15.17 -13.68
N PHE A 208 -24.46 -14.31 -13.99
CA PHE A 208 -24.66 -13.19 -14.91
C PHE A 208 -25.06 -13.67 -16.31
N LEU A 209 -24.35 -14.66 -16.84
CA LEU A 209 -24.67 -15.24 -18.15
C LEU A 209 -26.07 -15.87 -18.15
N THR A 210 -26.46 -16.57 -17.09
CA THR A 210 -27.80 -17.17 -16.94
C THR A 210 -28.88 -16.08 -16.97
N THR A 211 -28.67 -14.97 -16.26
CA THR A 211 -29.62 -13.85 -16.21
C THR A 211 -29.81 -13.20 -17.59
N VAL A 212 -28.70 -12.92 -18.29
CA VAL A 212 -28.74 -12.38 -19.67
C VAL A 212 -29.49 -13.31 -20.62
N LEU A 213 -29.27 -14.63 -20.51
CA LEU A 213 -29.94 -15.63 -21.34
C LEU A 213 -31.43 -15.78 -21.00
N LEU A 214 -31.79 -15.68 -19.72
CA LEU A 214 -33.18 -15.67 -19.27
C LEU A 214 -33.93 -14.45 -19.78
N ASP A 215 -33.34 -13.25 -19.72
CA ASP A 215 -33.98 -12.04 -20.23
C ASP A 215 -34.16 -12.07 -21.76
N LEU A 216 -33.17 -12.56 -22.49
CA LEU A 216 -33.32 -12.82 -23.93
C LEU A 216 -34.46 -13.80 -24.20
N GLY A 217 -34.51 -14.91 -23.46
CA GLY A 217 -35.59 -15.89 -23.57
C GLY A 217 -36.97 -15.29 -23.29
N ALA A 218 -37.07 -14.44 -22.26
CA ALA A 218 -38.31 -13.75 -21.88
C ALA A 218 -38.78 -12.78 -22.96
N ILE A 219 -37.86 -11.99 -23.54
CA ILE A 219 -38.20 -11.07 -24.63
C ILE A 219 -38.70 -11.84 -25.86
N TYR A 220 -38.01 -12.91 -26.26
CA TYR A 220 -38.48 -13.74 -27.38
C TYR A 220 -39.81 -14.44 -27.08
N ASP A 221 -40.07 -14.84 -25.83
CA ASP A 221 -41.35 -15.43 -25.43
C ASP A 221 -42.52 -14.42 -25.49
N ILE A 222 -42.27 -13.17 -25.10
CA ILE A 222 -43.24 -12.06 -25.22
C ILE A 222 -43.52 -11.74 -26.69
N MET A 223 -42.47 -11.73 -27.53
CA MET A 223 -42.60 -11.59 -28.98
C MET A 223 -43.24 -12.81 -29.66
N ASN A 224 -43.55 -13.87 -28.91
CA ASN A 224 -44.12 -15.13 -29.38
C ASN A 224 -43.20 -15.89 -30.37
N GLU A 225 -41.89 -15.64 -30.31
CA GLU A 225 -40.83 -16.36 -31.03
C GLU A 225 -40.39 -17.58 -30.21
N LEU A 226 -41.31 -18.53 -30.06
CA LEU A 226 -41.25 -19.61 -29.06
C LEU A 226 -40.02 -20.53 -29.20
N ASP A 227 -39.52 -20.77 -30.42
CA ASP A 227 -38.33 -21.61 -30.63
C ASP A 227 -37.05 -20.89 -30.18
N SER A 228 -36.95 -19.58 -30.42
CA SER A 228 -35.84 -18.75 -29.93
C SER A 228 -35.87 -18.64 -28.41
N ALA A 229 -37.06 -18.45 -27.83
CA ALA A 229 -37.24 -18.43 -26.38
C ALA A 229 -36.75 -19.74 -25.74
N LEU A 230 -37.18 -20.88 -26.28
CA LEU A 230 -36.77 -22.21 -25.80
C LEU A 230 -35.25 -22.40 -25.92
N MET A 231 -34.65 -22.03 -27.07
CA MET A 231 -33.20 -22.11 -27.27
C MET A 231 -32.43 -21.32 -26.19
N TYR A 232 -32.87 -20.11 -25.85
CA TYR A 232 -32.20 -19.29 -24.84
C TYR A 232 -32.40 -19.82 -23.42
N TYR A 233 -33.60 -20.30 -23.08
CA TYR A 233 -33.84 -20.97 -21.79
C TYR A 233 -33.05 -22.27 -21.63
N GLU A 234 -32.90 -23.07 -22.69
CA GLU A 234 -32.05 -24.28 -22.67
C GLU A 234 -30.56 -23.93 -22.48
N LYS A 235 -30.08 -22.84 -23.10
CA LYS A 235 -28.73 -22.33 -22.85
C LYS A 235 -28.56 -21.86 -21.41
N ALA A 236 -29.55 -21.18 -20.85
CA ALA A 236 -29.56 -20.76 -19.45
C ALA A 236 -29.51 -21.98 -18.50
N LEU A 237 -30.25 -23.05 -18.84
CA LEU A 237 -30.24 -24.31 -18.09
C LEU A 237 -28.86 -24.96 -18.07
N VAL A 238 -28.15 -25.00 -19.21
CA VAL A 238 -26.78 -25.54 -19.29
C VAL A 238 -25.78 -24.70 -18.51
N SER A 239 -26.01 -23.38 -18.42
CA SER A 239 -25.16 -22.46 -17.66
C SER A 239 -25.38 -22.53 -16.14
N THR A 240 -26.47 -23.17 -15.68
CA THR A 240 -26.85 -23.23 -14.27
C THR A 240 -26.53 -24.62 -13.69
N SER A 241 -25.94 -24.71 -12.49
CA SER A 241 -25.61 -25.99 -11.86
C SER A 241 -26.63 -26.37 -10.77
N GLU A 242 -27.03 -27.66 -10.74
CA GLU A 242 -28.05 -28.19 -9.81
C GLU A 242 -27.70 -28.07 -8.32
N GLY A 243 -26.45 -27.78 -7.97
CA GLY A 243 -25.98 -27.71 -6.58
C GLY A 243 -25.99 -26.31 -5.93
N ASN A 244 -26.12 -25.23 -6.71
CA ASN A 244 -25.81 -23.87 -6.24
C ASN A 244 -26.91 -22.82 -6.43
N ASP A 245 -27.89 -23.01 -7.33
CA ASP A 245 -28.93 -22.01 -7.61
C ASP A 245 -30.30 -22.66 -7.90
N LEU A 246 -30.97 -23.11 -6.84
CA LEU A 246 -32.28 -23.76 -6.95
C LEU A 246 -33.36 -22.80 -7.47
N GLN A 247 -33.24 -21.50 -7.19
CA GLN A 247 -34.21 -20.50 -7.61
C GLN A 247 -34.09 -20.19 -9.11
N GLY A 248 -32.87 -20.02 -9.62
CA GLY A 248 -32.61 -19.87 -11.06
C GLY A 248 -33.13 -21.07 -11.87
N LEU A 249 -32.87 -22.29 -11.39
CA LEU A 249 -33.41 -23.51 -12.03
C LEU A 249 -34.94 -23.55 -12.02
N THR A 250 -35.56 -23.15 -10.92
CA THR A 250 -37.02 -23.07 -10.80
C THR A 250 -37.58 -22.15 -11.89
N SER A 251 -37.04 -20.93 -12.03
CA SER A 251 -37.45 -19.96 -13.05
C SER A 251 -37.25 -20.49 -14.47
N ILE A 252 -36.11 -21.12 -14.77
CA ILE A 252 -35.83 -21.68 -16.10
C ILE A 252 -36.84 -22.77 -16.48
N TYR A 253 -37.10 -23.73 -15.58
CA TYR A 253 -38.06 -24.80 -15.84
C TYR A 253 -39.52 -24.30 -15.96
N THR A 254 -39.90 -23.30 -15.16
CA THR A 254 -41.22 -22.66 -15.28
C THR A 254 -41.37 -21.98 -16.64
N ASN A 255 -40.37 -21.19 -17.07
CA ASN A 255 -40.42 -20.48 -18.34
C ASN A 255 -40.45 -21.44 -19.55
N ILE A 256 -39.69 -22.53 -19.51
CA ILE A 256 -39.76 -23.61 -20.51
C ILE A 256 -41.17 -24.22 -20.56
N GLY A 257 -41.77 -24.50 -19.40
CA GLY A 257 -43.12 -25.04 -19.31
C GLY A 257 -44.19 -24.08 -19.85
N ILE A 258 -44.07 -22.78 -19.59
CA ILE A 258 -44.94 -21.74 -20.16
C ILE A 258 -44.84 -21.71 -21.69
N VAL A 259 -43.63 -21.75 -22.25
CA VAL A 259 -43.42 -21.83 -23.71
C VAL A 259 -44.07 -23.10 -24.28
N PHE A 260 -43.93 -24.25 -23.63
CA PHE A 260 -44.57 -25.48 -24.09
C PHE A 260 -46.10 -25.42 -24.03
N ASN A 261 -46.68 -24.72 -23.04
CA ASN A 261 -48.12 -24.44 -23.00
C ASN A 261 -48.56 -23.59 -24.20
N LYS A 262 -47.83 -22.51 -24.54
CA LYS A 262 -48.10 -21.70 -25.74
C LYS A 262 -47.98 -22.53 -27.03
N GLN A 263 -47.05 -23.48 -27.08
CA GLN A 263 -46.90 -24.45 -28.18
C GLN A 263 -47.95 -25.57 -28.17
N LYS A 264 -48.87 -25.61 -27.19
CA LYS A 264 -49.87 -26.68 -26.97
C LYS A 264 -49.27 -28.07 -26.73
N LYS A 265 -47.99 -28.13 -26.32
CA LYS A 265 -47.27 -29.35 -25.95
C LYS A 265 -47.46 -29.64 -24.46
N TYR A 266 -48.73 -29.80 -24.06
CA TYR A 266 -49.14 -29.81 -22.65
C TYR A 266 -48.47 -30.88 -21.78
N ARG A 267 -48.13 -32.06 -22.35
CA ARG A 267 -47.40 -33.10 -21.59
C ARG A 267 -45.99 -32.67 -21.21
N GLN A 268 -45.29 -31.95 -22.10
CA GLN A 268 -43.95 -31.44 -21.83
C GLN A 268 -44.01 -30.23 -20.89
N ALA A 269 -45.07 -29.42 -20.97
CA ALA A 269 -45.33 -28.36 -20.01
C ALA A 269 -45.52 -28.92 -18.59
N ILE A 270 -46.32 -29.99 -18.42
CA ILE A 270 -46.51 -30.66 -17.13
C ILE A 270 -45.19 -31.20 -16.58
N GLU A 271 -44.37 -31.86 -17.40
CA GLU A 271 -43.07 -32.40 -16.96
C GLU A 271 -42.15 -31.30 -16.41
N ASN A 272 -42.00 -30.20 -17.15
CA ASN A 272 -41.13 -29.10 -16.74
C ASN A 272 -41.68 -28.34 -15.52
N CYS A 273 -42.98 -28.04 -15.49
CA CYS A 273 -43.59 -27.32 -14.37
C CYS A 273 -43.71 -28.19 -13.10
N THR A 274 -43.80 -29.53 -13.21
CA THR A 274 -43.70 -30.44 -12.06
C THR A 274 -42.28 -30.43 -11.48
N ARG A 275 -41.25 -30.50 -12.34
CA ARG A 275 -39.86 -30.40 -11.91
C ARG A 275 -39.55 -29.05 -11.26
N SER A 276 -40.10 -27.97 -11.81
CA SER A 276 -40.01 -26.63 -11.21
C SER A 276 -40.67 -26.58 -9.83
N LEU A 277 -41.85 -27.18 -9.67
CA LEU A 277 -42.56 -27.27 -8.39
C LEU A 277 -41.77 -28.07 -7.33
N GLU A 278 -41.18 -29.21 -7.70
CA GLU A 278 -40.32 -30.00 -6.82
C GLU A 278 -39.10 -29.20 -6.33
N LEU A 279 -38.50 -28.38 -7.20
CA LEU A 279 -37.39 -27.49 -6.83
C LEU A 279 -37.86 -26.34 -5.93
N ALA A 280 -39.03 -25.76 -6.23
CA ALA A 280 -39.65 -24.71 -5.42
C ALA A 280 -40.09 -25.21 -4.03
N GLU A 281 -40.42 -26.49 -3.86
CA GLU A 281 -40.70 -27.08 -2.55
C GLU A 281 -39.45 -27.19 -1.66
N ASN A 282 -38.27 -27.32 -2.28
CA ASN A 282 -36.99 -27.39 -1.60
C ASN A 282 -36.33 -26.00 -1.42
N ALA A 283 -36.87 -24.97 -2.06
CA ALA A 283 -36.44 -23.57 -1.92
C ALA A 283 -37.44 -22.79 -1.04
N SER A 284 -36.97 -21.88 -0.20
CA SER A 284 -37.79 -21.10 0.75
C SER A 284 -38.69 -20.02 0.10
N GLY A 285 -38.86 -20.02 -1.23
CA GLY A 285 -39.52 -18.95 -1.99
C GLY A 285 -41.00 -19.21 -2.24
N TYR A 286 -41.85 -18.26 -1.86
CA TYR A 286 -43.31 -18.36 -2.02
C TYR A 286 -43.79 -17.99 -3.44
N TYR A 287 -43.21 -16.94 -4.06
CA TYR A 287 -43.60 -16.42 -5.38
C TYR A 287 -43.42 -17.43 -6.52
N SER A 288 -42.44 -18.34 -6.41
CA SER A 288 -42.15 -19.33 -7.45
C SER A 288 -43.21 -20.43 -7.59
N LYS A 289 -43.98 -20.73 -6.52
CA LYS A 289 -44.99 -21.80 -6.53
C LYS A 289 -46.25 -21.42 -7.28
N GLN A 290 -46.69 -20.17 -7.15
CA GLN A 290 -47.87 -19.64 -7.83
C GLN A 290 -47.75 -19.76 -9.36
N MET A 291 -46.58 -19.38 -9.90
CA MET A 291 -46.30 -19.50 -11.34
C MET A 291 -46.25 -20.97 -11.81
N CYS A 292 -45.74 -21.89 -10.98
CA CYS A 292 -45.76 -23.32 -11.26
C CYS A 292 -47.18 -23.86 -11.33
N PHE A 293 -48.04 -23.51 -10.36
CA PHE A 293 -49.43 -23.92 -10.32
C PHE A 293 -50.23 -23.38 -11.50
N MET A 294 -50.02 -22.11 -11.86
CA MET A 294 -50.66 -21.51 -13.04
C MET A 294 -50.25 -22.23 -14.32
N CYS A 295 -48.95 -22.54 -14.48
CA CYS A 295 -48.45 -23.31 -15.61
C CYS A 295 -49.10 -24.71 -15.69
N LEU A 296 -49.17 -25.43 -14.56
CA LEU A 296 -49.75 -26.77 -14.49
C LEU A 296 -51.25 -26.75 -14.78
N SER A 297 -51.98 -25.79 -14.20
CA SER A 297 -53.41 -25.60 -14.43
C SER A 297 -53.72 -25.42 -15.92
N ASN A 298 -53.04 -24.48 -16.58
CA ASN A 298 -53.18 -24.22 -18.01
C ASN A 298 -52.87 -25.48 -18.87
N ALA A 299 -51.87 -26.27 -18.47
CA ALA A 299 -51.50 -27.48 -19.18
C ALA A 299 -52.57 -28.59 -19.05
N TYR A 300 -53.11 -28.79 -17.85
CA TYR A 300 -54.18 -29.76 -17.60
C TYR A 300 -55.50 -29.35 -18.25
N GLU A 301 -55.83 -28.05 -18.25
CA GLU A 301 -56.98 -27.52 -18.99
C GLU A 301 -56.84 -27.77 -20.50
N GLY A 302 -55.64 -27.55 -21.05
CA GLY A 302 -55.31 -27.86 -22.45
C GLY A 302 -55.46 -29.34 -22.81
N LEU A 303 -55.24 -30.25 -21.86
CA LEU A 303 -55.51 -31.69 -21.98
C LEU A 303 -56.97 -32.08 -21.72
N ARG A 304 -57.83 -31.13 -21.35
CA ARG A 304 -59.22 -31.33 -20.91
C ARG A 304 -59.35 -32.16 -19.62
N ASP A 305 -58.29 -32.19 -18.81
CA ASP A 305 -58.32 -32.76 -17.46
C ASP A 305 -58.73 -31.67 -16.46
N PHE A 306 -60.02 -31.34 -16.48
CA PHE A 306 -60.58 -30.26 -15.67
C PHE A 306 -60.53 -30.57 -14.16
N GLU A 307 -60.41 -31.84 -13.76
CA GLU A 307 -60.25 -32.22 -12.34
C GLU A 307 -58.88 -31.76 -11.83
N GLN A 308 -57.81 -32.04 -12.58
CA GLN A 308 -56.46 -31.59 -12.20
C GLN A 308 -56.28 -30.06 -12.35
N ALA A 309 -56.82 -29.46 -13.40
CA ALA A 309 -56.78 -28.00 -13.57
C ALA A 309 -57.46 -27.28 -12.39
N LEU A 310 -58.61 -27.79 -11.93
CA LEU A 310 -59.31 -27.25 -10.76
C LEU A 310 -58.50 -27.42 -9.47
N ILE A 311 -57.76 -28.52 -9.29
CA ILE A 311 -56.88 -28.73 -8.13
C ILE A 311 -55.79 -27.66 -8.08
N TYR A 312 -55.08 -27.43 -9.19
CA TYR A 312 -54.01 -26.44 -9.21
C TYR A 312 -54.52 -25.00 -9.12
N ASN A 313 -55.70 -24.70 -9.68
CA ASN A 313 -56.37 -23.40 -9.45
C ASN A 313 -56.73 -23.20 -7.97
N LYS A 314 -57.26 -24.22 -7.29
CA LYS A 314 -57.55 -24.14 -5.85
C LYS A 314 -56.29 -23.99 -5.01
N LEU A 315 -55.19 -24.66 -5.38
CA LEU A 315 -53.91 -24.49 -4.70
C LEU A 315 -53.33 -23.08 -4.88
N MET A 316 -53.66 -22.38 -5.98
CA MET A 316 -53.34 -20.96 -6.15
C MET A 316 -54.22 -20.07 -5.26
N GLU A 317 -55.53 -20.34 -5.20
CA GLU A 317 -56.47 -19.61 -4.33
C GLU A 317 -56.16 -19.80 -2.84
N ASP A 318 -55.82 -21.01 -2.40
CA ASP A 318 -55.41 -21.33 -1.02
C ASP A 318 -54.07 -20.66 -0.63
N GLN A 319 -53.26 -20.20 -1.61
CA GLN A 319 -52.05 -19.40 -1.33
C GLN A 319 -52.37 -17.91 -1.11
N GLU A 320 -53.48 -17.40 -1.67
CA GLU A 320 -53.99 -16.04 -1.38
C GLU A 320 -54.85 -16.02 -0.10
N ASP A 321 -55.58 -17.11 0.19
CA ASP A 321 -56.49 -17.24 1.34
C ASP A 321 -55.96 -18.18 2.45
N SER A 322 -54.69 -18.03 2.86
CA SER A 322 -54.21 -18.55 4.16
C SER A 322 -54.72 -17.73 5.36
N ILE A 323 -55.92 -17.16 5.22
CA ILE A 323 -56.84 -16.72 6.26
C ILE A 323 -58.24 -17.21 5.85
N LEU A 324 -58.71 -18.30 6.48
CA LEU A 324 -60.11 -18.82 6.56
C LEU A 324 -60.56 -19.97 5.61
N ASN A 325 -60.35 -21.18 6.14
CA ASN A 325 -61.37 -22.17 6.53
C ASN A 325 -61.86 -23.25 5.54
N GLU A 326 -61.81 -24.48 6.06
CA GLU A 326 -62.33 -25.75 5.54
C GLU A 326 -63.87 -25.76 5.43
N SER A 327 -64.44 -26.13 4.28
CA SER A 327 -65.65 -27.00 4.21
C SER A 327 -66.10 -27.24 2.77
N ASN A 328 -66.21 -28.52 2.37
CA ASN A 328 -67.34 -29.14 1.64
C ASN A 328 -66.92 -30.43 0.90
N ILE A 329 -66.66 -31.54 1.64
CA ILE A 329 -66.29 -32.86 1.08
C ILE A 329 -67.27 -33.99 1.53
N GLU A 330 -68.56 -33.70 1.71
CA GLU A 330 -69.51 -34.76 2.09
C GLU A 330 -70.45 -35.20 0.97
N GLU A 331 -70.76 -34.34 0.00
CA GLU A 331 -71.70 -34.71 -1.08
C GLU A 331 -71.02 -35.50 -2.22
N VAL A 332 -69.72 -35.29 -2.45
CA VAL A 332 -68.92 -36.02 -3.46
C VAL A 332 -68.62 -37.47 -3.02
N THR A 333 -68.63 -37.73 -1.71
CA THR A 333 -68.20 -39.01 -1.11
C THR A 333 -69.21 -40.14 -1.33
N GLN A 334 -70.52 -39.83 -1.39
CA GLN A 334 -71.57 -40.85 -1.50
C GLN A 334 -71.65 -41.50 -2.90
N LEU A 335 -71.34 -40.75 -3.96
CA LEU A 335 -71.35 -41.28 -5.34
C LEU A 335 -70.08 -42.07 -5.69
N ARG A 336 -68.92 -41.77 -5.07
CA ARG A 336 -67.66 -42.55 -5.24
C ARG A 336 -67.72 -43.94 -4.60
N LEU A 337 -68.41 -44.09 -3.47
CA LEU A 337 -68.42 -45.33 -2.68
C LEU A 337 -68.98 -46.56 -3.41
N ASN A 338 -70.00 -46.38 -4.27
CA ASN A 338 -70.60 -47.50 -5.01
C ASN A 338 -69.76 -47.94 -6.22
N PHE A 339 -69.02 -47.03 -6.83
CA PHE A 339 -68.10 -47.35 -7.93
C PHE A 339 -66.78 -47.93 -7.41
N ASP A 340 -66.33 -47.48 -6.24
CA ASP A 340 -65.13 -47.98 -5.59
C ASP A 340 -65.28 -49.42 -5.08
N PHE A 341 -66.47 -49.91 -4.74
CA PHE A 341 -66.61 -51.24 -4.13
C PHE A 341 -66.25 -52.40 -5.09
N GLU A 342 -66.63 -52.32 -6.37
CA GLU A 342 -66.25 -53.33 -7.37
C GLU A 342 -64.78 -53.21 -7.78
N LYS A 343 -64.27 -51.97 -7.93
CA LYS A 343 -62.86 -51.69 -8.22
C LYS A 343 -61.96 -52.16 -7.07
N LYS A 344 -62.38 -51.96 -5.82
CA LYS A 344 -61.67 -52.30 -4.58
C LYS A 344 -61.41 -53.80 -4.47
N ARG A 345 -62.27 -54.68 -4.98
CA ARG A 345 -62.03 -56.13 -4.91
C ARG A 345 -60.87 -56.61 -5.79
N VAL A 346 -60.72 -56.03 -6.99
CA VAL A 346 -59.59 -56.31 -7.91
C VAL A 346 -58.33 -55.56 -7.48
N ILE A 347 -58.50 -54.32 -7.01
CA ILE A 347 -57.45 -53.50 -6.44
C ILE A 347 -56.90 -54.13 -5.16
N ASP A 348 -57.69 -54.75 -4.30
CA ASP A 348 -57.22 -55.32 -3.03
C ASP A 348 -56.35 -56.56 -3.26
N SER A 349 -56.64 -57.38 -4.29
CA SER A 349 -55.74 -58.47 -4.70
C SER A 349 -54.42 -57.95 -5.29
N LEU A 350 -54.47 -56.91 -6.14
CA LEU A 350 -53.26 -56.28 -6.70
C LEU A 350 -52.48 -55.49 -5.63
N LYS A 351 -53.16 -54.83 -4.69
CA LYS A 351 -52.59 -54.12 -3.53
C LYS A 351 -51.93 -55.10 -2.59
N PHE A 352 -52.45 -56.30 -2.39
CA PHE A 352 -51.81 -57.30 -1.53
C PHE A 352 -50.44 -57.70 -2.09
N PHE A 353 -50.36 -58.04 -3.38
CA PHE A 353 -49.08 -58.36 -4.05
C PHE A 353 -48.14 -57.16 -4.16
N ALA A 354 -48.65 -55.99 -4.51
CA ALA A 354 -47.88 -54.76 -4.56
C ALA A 354 -47.37 -54.34 -3.16
N LYS A 355 -48.17 -54.54 -2.10
CA LYS A 355 -47.79 -54.26 -0.71
C LYS A 355 -46.71 -55.20 -0.22
N GLU A 356 -46.74 -56.48 -0.60
CA GLU A 356 -45.69 -57.44 -0.24
C GLU A 356 -44.35 -57.12 -0.95
N GLN A 357 -44.39 -56.78 -2.25
CA GLN A 357 -43.19 -56.30 -2.96
C GLN A 357 -42.69 -54.95 -2.42
N ALA A 358 -43.59 -54.00 -2.16
CA ALA A 358 -43.25 -52.71 -1.60
C ALA A 358 -42.66 -52.84 -0.19
N LEU A 359 -43.11 -53.78 0.64
CA LEU A 359 -42.52 -54.06 1.95
C LEU A 359 -41.08 -54.57 1.82
N LYS A 360 -40.81 -55.49 0.89
CA LYS A 360 -39.45 -56.00 0.63
C LYS A 360 -38.52 -54.90 0.11
N VAL A 361 -39.00 -54.07 -0.82
CA VAL A 361 -38.24 -52.92 -1.37
C VAL A 361 -38.04 -51.81 -0.33
N ASN A 362 -39.04 -51.52 0.50
CA ASN A 362 -38.91 -50.55 1.58
C ASN A 362 -37.96 -51.04 2.67
N HIS A 363 -37.97 -52.33 2.98
CA HIS A 363 -37.02 -52.93 3.92
C HIS A 363 -35.59 -52.86 3.38
N SER A 364 -35.35 -53.22 2.10
CA SER A 364 -34.03 -53.11 1.49
C SER A 364 -33.55 -51.66 1.38
N ARG A 365 -34.44 -50.72 1.00
CA ARG A 365 -34.15 -49.27 1.01
C ARG A 365 -33.83 -48.74 2.40
N LYS A 366 -34.51 -49.22 3.45
CA LYS A 366 -34.23 -48.82 4.83
C LYS A 366 -32.84 -49.31 5.26
N ILE A 367 -32.47 -50.55 4.93
CA ILE A 367 -31.12 -51.07 5.18
C ILE A 367 -30.06 -50.25 4.43
N GLU A 368 -30.32 -49.89 3.17
CA GLU A 368 -29.37 -49.11 2.37
C GLU A 368 -29.22 -47.68 2.90
N LYS A 369 -30.32 -47.03 3.32
CA LYS A 369 -30.28 -45.73 4.00
C LYS A 369 -29.50 -45.79 5.32
N GLU A 370 -29.67 -46.85 6.11
CA GLU A 370 -28.89 -47.04 7.35
C GLU A 370 -27.39 -47.26 7.06
N LYS A 371 -27.05 -48.01 5.99
CA LYS A 371 -25.67 -48.15 5.53
C LYS A 371 -25.08 -46.82 5.04
N GLN A 372 -25.82 -46.04 4.27
CA GLN A 372 -25.40 -44.71 3.80
C GLN A 372 -25.19 -43.75 4.97
N LYS A 373 -26.13 -43.70 5.94
CA LYS A 373 -25.96 -42.90 7.16
C LYS A 373 -24.71 -43.30 7.92
N ARG A 374 -24.47 -44.60 8.09
CA ARG A 374 -23.27 -45.12 8.76
C ARG A 374 -21.98 -44.77 7.99
N LEU A 375 -22.00 -44.83 6.66
CA LEU A 375 -20.87 -44.47 5.82
C LEU A 375 -20.56 -42.97 5.91
N ILE A 376 -21.58 -42.11 5.82
CA ILE A 376 -21.44 -40.65 5.99
C ILE A 376 -20.87 -40.33 7.37
N LEU A 377 -21.38 -40.98 8.42
CA LEU A 377 -20.85 -40.80 9.77
C LEU A 377 -19.36 -41.17 9.87
N ILE A 378 -18.95 -42.31 9.29
CA ILE A 378 -17.54 -42.74 9.27
C ILE A 378 -16.67 -41.75 8.49
N ILE A 379 -17.13 -41.27 7.33
CA ILE A 379 -16.40 -40.29 6.52
C ILE A 379 -16.28 -38.96 7.27
N SER A 380 -17.36 -38.48 7.89
CA SER A 380 -17.36 -37.25 8.67
C SER A 380 -16.42 -37.33 9.89
N LEU A 381 -16.39 -38.48 10.56
CA LEU A 381 -15.48 -38.72 11.67
C LEU A 381 -14.02 -38.79 11.19
N ALA A 382 -13.75 -39.49 10.08
CA ALA A 382 -12.42 -39.54 9.49
C ALA A 382 -11.93 -38.14 9.07
N LEU A 383 -12.80 -37.34 8.46
CA LEU A 383 -12.49 -35.96 8.07
C LEU A 383 -12.20 -35.09 9.30
N SER A 384 -12.99 -35.20 10.37
CA SER A 384 -12.77 -34.46 11.62
C SER A 384 -11.42 -34.78 12.26
N VAL A 385 -10.99 -36.04 12.20
CA VAL A 385 -9.67 -36.48 12.70
C VAL A 385 -8.55 -35.90 11.85
N VAL A 386 -8.69 -35.87 10.52
CA VAL A 386 -7.70 -35.24 9.63
C VAL A 386 -7.57 -33.74 9.92
N VAL A 387 -8.69 -33.04 10.08
CA VAL A 387 -8.69 -31.61 10.43
C VAL A 387 -8.00 -31.38 11.78
N LEU A 388 -8.30 -32.22 12.79
CA LEU A 388 -7.66 -32.14 14.10
C LEU A 388 -6.14 -32.38 14.00
N LEU A 389 -5.70 -33.35 13.21
CA LEU A 389 -4.27 -33.63 13.00
C LEU A 389 -3.57 -32.46 12.31
N LEU A 390 -4.20 -31.83 11.32
CA LEU A 390 -3.67 -30.63 10.65
C LEU A 390 -3.59 -29.44 11.61
N ALA A 391 -4.60 -29.23 12.45
CA ALA A 391 -4.61 -28.18 13.47
C ALA A 391 -3.49 -28.41 14.51
N VAL A 392 -3.33 -29.63 15.00
CA VAL A 392 -2.24 -30.00 15.92
C VAL A 392 -0.87 -29.81 15.26
N TYR A 393 -0.70 -30.25 14.02
CA TYR A 393 0.51 -30.05 13.23
C TYR A 393 0.86 -28.55 13.09
N HIS A 394 -0.14 -27.72 12.77
CA HIS A 394 0.04 -26.29 12.65
C HIS A 394 0.41 -25.64 13.99
N ILE A 395 -0.23 -26.03 15.10
CA ILE A 395 0.09 -25.54 16.45
C ILE A 395 1.52 -25.91 16.85
N LEU A 396 1.95 -27.15 16.59
CA LEU A 396 3.31 -27.61 16.90
C LEU A 396 4.37 -26.85 16.07
N ASN A 397 4.11 -26.65 14.78
CA ASN A 397 4.99 -25.86 13.92
C ASN A 397 5.05 -24.39 14.34
N LYS A 398 3.90 -23.77 14.66
CA LYS A 398 3.83 -22.40 15.18
C LYS A 398 4.65 -22.25 16.46
N ARG A 399 4.60 -23.23 17.38
CA ARG A 399 5.43 -23.24 18.59
C ARG A 399 6.93 -23.33 18.28
N LYS A 400 7.33 -24.17 17.31
CA LYS A 400 8.74 -24.29 16.89
C LYS A 400 9.24 -22.99 16.27
N THR A 401 8.46 -22.38 15.38
CA THR A 401 8.78 -21.10 14.75
C THR A 401 8.87 -19.98 15.79
N ASN A 402 7.93 -19.90 16.73
CA ASN A 402 7.96 -18.90 17.80
C ASN A 402 9.20 -19.05 18.69
N ARG A 403 9.60 -20.27 19.05
CA ARG A 403 10.85 -20.51 19.78
C ARG A 403 12.07 -20.04 19.01
N LEU A 404 12.13 -20.32 17.71
CA LEU A 404 13.23 -19.86 16.86
C LEU A 404 13.25 -18.33 16.73
N ILE A 405 12.09 -17.69 16.63
CA ILE A 405 11.97 -16.22 16.60
C ILE A 405 12.49 -15.63 17.91
N ILE A 406 12.11 -16.18 19.07
CA ILE A 406 12.60 -15.72 20.38
C ILE A 406 14.13 -15.82 20.44
N GLN A 407 14.71 -16.96 20.06
CA GLN A 407 16.17 -17.14 20.02
C GLN A 407 16.87 -16.16 19.07
N LYS A 408 16.28 -15.88 17.91
CA LYS A 408 16.82 -14.88 16.97
C LYS A 408 16.74 -13.48 17.56
N ASN A 409 15.63 -13.12 18.20
CA ASN A 409 15.44 -11.83 18.83
C ASN A 409 16.42 -11.62 19.99
N GLU A 410 16.65 -12.62 20.83
CA GLU A 410 17.67 -12.60 21.88
C GLU A 410 19.06 -12.35 21.31
N LYS A 411 19.42 -13.05 20.22
CA LYS A 411 20.71 -12.85 19.55
C LYS A 411 20.83 -11.45 18.93
N ILE A 412 19.76 -10.91 18.37
CA ILE A 412 19.73 -9.55 17.79
C ILE A 412 19.92 -8.51 18.89
N ILE A 413 19.23 -8.65 20.02
CA ILE A 413 19.38 -7.74 21.17
C ILE A 413 20.81 -7.79 21.67
N LEU A 414 21.37 -8.98 21.89
CA LEU A 414 22.75 -9.13 22.32
C LEU A 414 23.74 -8.50 21.34
N GLN A 415 23.56 -8.69 20.03
CA GLN A 415 24.41 -8.07 19.01
C GLN A 415 24.30 -6.55 18.98
N ARG A 416 23.09 -6.01 19.17
CA ARG A 416 22.87 -4.56 19.26
C ARG A 416 23.56 -3.97 20.48
N ASP A 417 23.42 -4.62 21.64
CA ASP A 417 23.99 -4.12 22.89
C ASP A 417 25.54 -4.15 22.83
N ILE A 418 26.13 -5.21 22.25
CA ILE A 418 27.58 -5.26 21.98
C ILE A 418 28.01 -4.15 21.02
N LEU A 419 27.24 -3.88 19.96
CA LEU A 419 27.56 -2.83 19.00
C LEU A 419 27.50 -1.44 19.63
N GLU A 420 26.50 -1.19 20.47
CA GLU A 420 26.34 0.07 21.20
C GLU A 420 27.49 0.30 22.18
N GLU A 421 27.90 -0.74 22.91
CA GLU A 421 29.07 -0.70 23.79
C GLU A 421 30.36 -0.42 22.99
N LYS A 422 30.56 -1.11 21.87
CA LYS A 422 31.74 -0.90 21.00
C LYS A 422 31.77 0.50 20.38
N ASN A 423 30.64 1.02 19.94
CA ASN A 423 30.55 2.39 19.42
C ASN A 423 30.86 3.42 20.49
N LYS A 424 30.41 3.20 21.72
CA LYS A 424 30.73 4.06 22.86
C LYS A 424 32.23 4.04 23.16
N GLU A 425 32.85 2.87 23.25
CA GLU A 425 34.31 2.72 23.47
C GLU A 425 35.14 3.44 22.37
N ILE A 426 34.74 3.30 21.10
CA ILE A 426 35.39 3.96 19.96
C ILE A 426 35.23 5.48 20.07
N THR A 427 34.02 5.96 20.36
CA THR A 427 33.72 7.39 20.49
C THR A 427 34.52 8.01 21.64
N ASP A 428 34.56 7.35 22.80
CA ASP A 428 35.36 7.79 23.96
C ASP A 428 36.86 7.84 23.63
N SER A 429 37.36 6.88 22.86
CA SER A 429 38.75 6.86 22.40
C SER A 429 39.07 8.02 21.44
N ILE A 430 38.19 8.30 20.47
CA ILE A 430 38.36 9.42 19.53
C ILE A 430 38.28 10.76 20.27
N ASN A 431 37.36 10.91 21.24
CA ASN A 431 37.29 12.10 22.10
C ASN A 431 38.54 12.28 22.97
N SER A 432 39.18 11.19 23.39
CA SER A 432 40.47 11.25 24.06
C SER A 432 41.57 11.75 23.11
N ALA A 433 41.62 11.23 21.87
CA ALA A 433 42.55 11.69 20.85
C ALA A 433 42.36 13.18 20.52
N TYR A 434 41.11 13.64 20.42
CA TYR A 434 40.78 15.07 20.23
C TYR A 434 41.34 15.95 21.34
N ARG A 435 41.23 15.52 22.61
CA ARG A 435 41.81 16.27 23.73
C ARG A 435 43.33 16.40 23.64
N ILE A 436 44.00 15.34 23.18
CA ILE A 436 45.46 15.34 22.96
C ILE A 436 45.81 16.28 21.80
N GLN A 437 45.12 16.16 20.66
CA GLN A 437 45.34 17.03 19.50
C GLN A 437 45.09 18.50 19.83
N LYS A 438 44.01 18.82 20.53
CA LYS A 438 43.72 20.19 20.95
C LYS A 438 44.79 20.76 21.88
N ALA A 439 45.46 19.92 22.67
CA ALA A 439 46.51 20.34 23.59
C ALA A 439 47.85 20.68 22.90
N ILE A 440 48.08 20.21 21.66
CA ILE A 440 49.27 20.58 20.89
C ILE A 440 49.10 21.90 20.13
N LEU A 441 47.86 22.30 19.83
CA LEU A 441 47.57 23.54 19.10
C LEU A 441 47.76 24.79 19.98
N PRO A 442 48.29 25.89 19.44
CA PRO A 442 48.44 27.12 20.20
C PRO A 442 47.07 27.72 20.54
N THR A 443 46.86 28.12 21.79
CA THR A 443 45.60 28.75 22.20
C THR A 443 45.42 30.14 21.58
N ASP A 444 44.18 30.58 21.40
CA ASP A 444 43.85 31.94 20.94
C ASP A 444 44.60 33.04 21.71
N ARG A 445 44.81 32.85 23.02
CA ARG A 445 45.56 33.78 23.87
C ARG A 445 47.03 33.93 23.41
N VAL A 446 47.69 32.81 23.12
CA VAL A 446 49.09 32.77 22.67
C VAL A 446 49.20 33.35 21.26
N VAL A 447 48.27 32.99 20.38
CA VAL A 447 48.22 33.57 19.02
C VAL A 447 48.07 35.08 19.09
N LYS A 448 47.14 35.58 19.92
CA LYS A 448 46.93 37.02 20.11
C LYS A 448 48.06 37.75 20.82
N GLU A 449 48.89 37.05 21.59
CA GLU A 449 50.06 37.64 22.26
C GLU A 449 51.17 37.99 21.26
N PHE A 450 51.36 37.16 20.23
CA PHE A 450 52.40 37.36 19.21
C PHE A 450 51.88 37.98 17.91
N LEU A 451 50.63 37.70 17.55
CA LEU A 451 49.95 38.19 16.35
C LEU A 451 48.67 38.92 16.77
N ASN A 452 48.81 40.17 17.24
CA ASN A 452 47.71 40.97 17.79
C ASN A 452 46.53 41.11 16.81
N ASP A 453 46.76 41.66 15.62
CA ASP A 453 45.74 41.82 14.57
C ASP A 453 45.70 40.61 13.62
N SER A 454 45.15 39.50 14.12
CA SER A 454 45.04 38.22 13.40
C SER A 454 43.70 37.51 13.58
N PHE A 455 43.43 36.47 12.80
CA PHE A 455 42.41 35.48 13.11
C PHE A 455 42.87 34.07 12.72
N ILE A 456 42.24 33.09 13.36
CA ILE A 456 42.30 31.68 12.96
C ILE A 456 40.86 31.21 12.74
N PHE A 457 40.60 30.68 11.54
CA PHE A 457 39.40 29.94 11.22
C PHE A 457 39.80 28.47 11.08
N TYR A 458 39.37 27.65 12.04
CA TYR A 458 39.73 26.25 12.12
C TYR A 458 38.48 25.41 12.34
N GLN A 459 38.15 24.59 11.35
CA GLN A 459 36.94 23.78 11.31
C GLN A 459 37.29 22.37 10.81
N PRO A 460 37.53 21.43 11.73
CA PRO A 460 37.68 20.02 11.40
C PRO A 460 36.45 19.45 10.69
N LYS A 461 36.66 18.53 9.75
CA LYS A 461 35.62 17.73 9.09
C LYS A 461 35.03 16.69 10.06
N ASP A 462 35.91 15.95 10.70
CA ASP A 462 35.59 14.92 11.69
C ASP A 462 35.85 15.43 13.12
N ILE A 463 35.71 14.58 14.14
CA ILE A 463 36.01 14.97 15.54
C ILE A 463 37.48 15.42 15.71
N ILE A 464 38.38 14.87 14.90
CA ILE A 464 39.82 15.16 14.86
C ILE A 464 40.23 15.42 13.41
N ALA A 465 41.16 16.35 13.21
CA ALA A 465 41.59 16.82 11.89
C ALA A 465 42.96 16.28 11.49
N GLY A 466 43.23 16.12 10.20
CA GLY A 466 44.59 16.07 9.67
C GLY A 466 45.24 17.45 9.68
N ASP A 467 44.47 18.48 9.36
CA ASP A 467 44.99 19.85 9.27
C ASP A 467 45.27 20.45 10.64
N PHE A 468 46.33 21.26 10.71
CA PHE A 468 46.66 22.00 11.92
C PHE A 468 47.30 23.35 11.62
N TYR A 469 47.14 24.27 12.56
CA TYR A 469 47.89 25.50 12.62
C TYR A 469 48.97 25.42 13.70
N TRP A 470 50.06 26.15 13.49
CA TRP A 470 51.22 26.11 14.34
C TRP A 470 51.79 27.52 14.54
N LEU A 471 52.29 27.81 15.73
CA LEU A 471 52.89 29.10 16.07
C LEU A 471 53.95 28.94 17.15
N GLU A 472 55.12 29.53 16.93
CA GLU A 472 56.20 29.64 17.92
C GLU A 472 56.87 31.01 17.82
N ASN A 473 57.53 31.42 18.90
CA ASN A 473 58.32 32.64 18.95
C ASN A 473 59.78 32.31 19.30
N VAL A 474 60.71 32.87 18.53
CA VAL A 474 62.16 32.75 18.76
C VAL A 474 62.76 34.16 18.79
N GLY A 475 62.84 34.74 19.99
CA GLY A 475 63.32 36.11 20.17
C GLY A 475 62.37 37.12 19.50
N SER A 476 62.87 37.92 18.55
CA SER A 476 62.04 38.88 17.80
C SER A 476 61.32 38.26 16.59
N ILE A 477 61.54 36.98 16.32
CA ILE A 477 60.98 36.29 15.15
C ILE A 477 59.73 35.52 15.57
N ILE A 478 58.63 35.76 14.85
CA ILE A 478 57.37 35.03 15.02
C ILE A 478 57.26 34.05 13.85
N LEU A 479 57.14 32.77 14.18
CA LEU A 479 57.01 31.69 13.21
C LEU A 479 55.57 31.17 13.27
N PHE A 480 54.92 31.03 12.12
CA PHE A 480 53.56 30.51 12.06
C PHE A 480 53.32 29.74 10.76
N ALA A 481 52.44 28.74 10.82
CA ALA A 481 52.17 27.88 9.67
C ALA A 481 50.75 27.32 9.69
N VAL A 482 50.28 26.94 8.50
CA VAL A 482 49.12 26.07 8.30
C VAL A 482 49.58 24.86 7.50
N ALA A 483 49.33 23.69 8.05
CA ALA A 483 49.67 22.40 7.47
C ALA A 483 48.39 21.61 7.16
N ASP A 484 48.42 20.98 6.01
CA ASP A 484 47.40 20.13 5.42
C ASP A 484 47.99 18.72 5.32
N CYS A 485 47.52 17.81 6.17
CA CYS A 485 48.13 16.48 6.27
C CYS A 485 47.38 15.47 5.42
N THR A 486 48.09 14.47 4.90
CA THR A 486 47.46 13.41 4.11
C THR A 486 46.43 12.64 4.95
N GLY A 487 45.19 12.59 4.44
CA GLY A 487 44.08 11.85 5.03
C GLY A 487 43.32 12.63 6.11
N HIS A 488 42.13 12.14 6.47
CA HIS A 488 41.25 12.75 7.48
C HIS A 488 40.90 11.74 8.59
N GLY A 489 40.25 12.20 9.66
CA GLY A 489 39.88 11.37 10.79
C GLY A 489 41.09 10.86 11.58
N VAL A 490 41.01 9.64 12.12
CA VAL A 490 42.04 9.09 13.03
C VAL A 490 43.43 8.99 12.39
N PRO A 491 43.60 8.43 11.17
CA PRO A 491 44.92 8.35 10.55
C PRO A 491 45.52 9.74 10.27
N GLY A 492 44.76 10.64 9.65
CA GLY A 492 45.21 12.01 9.37
C GLY A 492 45.60 12.76 10.65
N ALA A 493 44.81 12.62 11.72
CA ALA A 493 45.14 13.21 13.01
C ALA A 493 46.43 12.67 13.62
N MET A 494 46.78 11.39 13.42
CA MET A 494 48.08 10.87 13.86
C MET A 494 49.24 11.47 13.06
N ILE A 495 49.09 11.62 11.74
CA ILE A 495 50.07 12.31 10.89
C ILE A 495 50.25 13.75 11.35
N SER A 496 49.16 14.46 11.68
CA SER A 496 49.20 15.83 12.20
C SER A 496 50.09 15.97 13.44
N VAL A 497 50.00 15.02 14.38
CA VAL A 497 50.80 15.05 15.62
C VAL A 497 52.28 14.79 15.34
N VAL A 498 52.59 13.85 14.43
CA VAL A 498 53.97 13.55 14.00
C VAL A 498 54.59 14.75 13.32
N CYS A 499 53.90 15.33 12.34
CA CYS A 499 54.34 16.50 11.59
C CYS A 499 54.49 17.74 12.49
N HIS A 500 53.54 17.97 13.40
CA HIS A 500 53.61 19.04 14.39
C HIS A 500 54.84 18.88 15.30
N ASN A 501 55.13 17.66 15.77
CA ASN A 501 56.31 17.41 16.59
C ASN A 501 57.60 17.65 15.79
N ALA A 502 57.66 17.21 14.54
CA ALA A 502 58.80 17.43 13.65
C ALA A 502 59.09 18.93 13.43
N LEU A 503 58.06 19.77 13.24
CA LEU A 503 58.21 21.23 13.17
C LEU A 503 58.78 21.79 14.48
N ASN A 504 58.22 21.39 15.62
CA ASN A 504 58.70 21.81 16.93
C ASN A 504 60.17 21.46 17.16
N ARG A 505 60.60 20.26 16.76
CA ARG A 505 62.00 19.83 16.86
C ARG A 505 62.90 20.67 15.94
N SER A 506 62.50 20.86 14.68
CA SER A 506 63.24 21.69 13.72
C SER A 506 63.52 23.10 14.25
N VAL A 507 62.56 23.70 14.94
CA VAL A 507 62.70 25.05 15.50
C VAL A 507 63.40 25.05 16.85
N ARG A 508 62.96 24.22 17.81
CA ARG A 508 63.42 24.30 19.20
C ARG A 508 64.73 23.54 19.45
N GLU A 509 64.87 22.34 18.88
CA GLU A 509 66.06 21.51 19.08
C GLU A 509 67.19 21.92 18.13
N TYR A 510 66.86 22.13 16.86
CA TYR A 510 67.85 22.51 15.83
C TYR A 510 68.01 24.04 15.68
N GLN A 511 67.23 24.85 16.41
CA GLN A 511 67.36 26.32 16.48
C GLN A 511 67.27 27.01 15.12
N LEU A 512 66.51 26.43 14.18
CA LEU A 512 66.34 26.99 12.84
C LEU A 512 65.26 28.08 12.83
N THR A 513 65.50 29.15 12.08
CA THR A 513 64.55 30.28 11.91
C THR A 513 64.25 30.61 10.44
N ASP A 514 65.01 30.04 9.51
CA ASP A 514 64.78 30.17 8.07
C ASP A 514 63.71 29.15 7.61
N PRO A 515 62.60 29.59 6.97
CA PRO A 515 61.52 28.70 6.56
C PRO A 515 61.95 27.50 5.71
N GLY A 516 62.76 27.71 4.67
CA GLY A 516 63.22 26.64 3.79
C GLY A 516 64.07 25.60 4.53
N GLN A 517 64.98 26.04 5.40
CA GLN A 517 65.76 25.14 6.26
C GLN A 517 64.89 24.37 7.25
N ILE A 518 63.90 25.03 7.87
CA ILE A 518 62.94 24.37 8.76
C ILE A 518 62.17 23.28 8.03
N LEU A 519 61.64 23.57 6.83
CA LEU A 519 60.91 22.57 6.04
C LEU A 519 61.81 21.40 5.61
N ASN A 520 63.06 21.68 5.23
CA ASN A 520 64.03 20.62 4.93
C ASN A 520 64.27 19.69 6.13
N LYS A 521 64.47 20.28 7.32
CA LYS A 521 64.71 19.51 8.54
C LYS A 521 63.47 18.77 9.02
N THR A 522 62.31 19.37 8.86
CA THR A 522 61.02 18.74 9.20
C THR A 522 60.79 17.52 8.32
N ARG A 523 61.03 17.61 7.00
CA ARG A 523 60.96 16.45 6.10
C ARG A 523 61.93 15.34 6.50
N GLU A 524 63.17 15.69 6.84
CA GLU A 524 64.16 14.70 7.31
C GLU A 524 63.64 13.94 8.54
N ILE A 525 63.10 14.65 9.53
CA ILE A 525 62.56 14.05 10.76
C ILE A 525 61.34 13.17 10.45
N VAL A 526 60.41 13.65 9.60
CA VAL A 526 59.20 12.90 9.23
C VAL A 526 59.54 11.60 8.51
N ILE A 527 60.42 11.65 7.50
CA ILE A 527 60.90 10.45 6.79
C ILE A 527 61.58 9.48 7.76
N GLU A 528 62.46 9.97 8.66
CA GLU A 528 63.12 9.11 9.65
C GLU A 528 62.13 8.43 10.62
N GLN A 529 61.01 9.08 10.96
CA GLN A 529 59.98 8.44 11.78
C GLN A 529 59.24 7.33 11.02
N PHE A 530 58.97 7.54 9.73
CA PHE A 530 58.21 6.61 8.90
C PHE A 530 59.04 5.46 8.34
N GLU A 531 60.35 5.63 8.13
CA GLU A 531 61.26 4.55 7.70
C GLU A 531 61.52 3.48 8.79
N LYS A 532 61.07 3.70 10.03
CA LYS A 532 61.22 2.72 11.13
C LYS A 532 60.22 1.57 11.04
N SER A 533 59.23 1.62 10.14
CA SER A 533 58.30 0.53 9.88
C SER A 533 58.68 -0.29 8.65
N ASP A 534 58.32 -1.58 8.63
CA ASP A 534 58.47 -2.47 7.47
C ASP A 534 57.50 -2.12 6.30
N GLU A 535 56.59 -1.17 6.50
CA GLU A 535 55.63 -0.69 5.51
C GLU A 535 56.02 0.70 5.00
N ASP A 536 55.90 0.91 3.68
CA ASP A 536 56.16 2.20 3.02
C ASP A 536 55.03 3.21 3.34
N VAL A 537 55.23 4.07 4.33
CA VAL A 537 54.31 5.18 4.64
C VAL A 537 54.62 6.37 3.73
N LEU A 538 53.74 6.61 2.76
CA LEU A 538 53.85 7.72 1.80
C LEU A 538 53.14 9.00 2.26
N ASP A 539 52.52 8.97 3.45
CA ASP A 539 51.81 10.10 4.02
C ASP A 539 52.77 11.25 4.38
N GLY A 540 52.27 12.48 4.29
CA GLY A 540 53.05 13.68 4.59
C GLY A 540 52.17 14.89 4.88
N MET A 541 52.74 16.08 4.70
CA MET A 541 51.97 17.32 4.76
C MET A 541 52.34 18.32 3.68
N ASP A 542 51.34 19.05 3.24
CA ASP A 542 51.46 20.29 2.49
C ASP A 542 51.40 21.44 3.49
N ILE A 543 52.27 22.44 3.35
CA ILE A 543 52.42 23.45 4.41
C ILE A 543 52.80 24.80 3.82
N ALA A 544 52.21 25.85 4.37
CA ALA A 544 52.65 27.23 4.17
C ALA A 544 53.30 27.71 5.47
N PHE A 545 54.61 27.99 5.44
CA PHE A 545 55.39 28.35 6.64
C PHE A 545 55.93 29.78 6.52
N CYS A 546 55.61 30.61 7.52
CA CYS A 546 55.99 32.01 7.58
C CYS A 546 56.91 32.30 8.77
N SER A 547 57.89 33.17 8.53
CA SER A 547 58.81 33.73 9.51
C SER A 547 58.73 35.24 9.42
N LEU A 548 58.20 35.89 10.45
CA LEU A 548 57.96 37.32 10.51
C LEU A 548 58.93 37.96 11.50
N ASN A 549 59.75 38.89 11.02
CA ASN A 549 60.70 39.66 11.84
C ASN A 549 60.52 41.16 11.55
N GLY A 550 59.79 41.86 12.42
CA GLY A 550 59.35 43.23 12.15
C GLY A 550 58.43 43.27 10.93
N ASN A 551 58.81 44.04 9.90
CA ASN A 551 58.05 44.16 8.65
C ASN A 551 58.54 43.19 7.55
N LYS A 552 59.53 42.35 7.84
CA LYS A 552 60.09 41.41 6.88
C LYS A 552 59.43 40.04 7.02
N LEU A 553 58.76 39.60 5.96
CA LEU A 553 58.20 38.26 5.86
C LEU A 553 59.12 37.37 5.04
N SER A 554 59.58 36.28 5.65
CA SER A 554 60.21 35.16 4.97
C SER A 554 59.24 33.99 4.90
N TYR A 555 59.15 33.32 3.76
CA TYR A 555 58.17 32.29 3.48
C TYR A 555 58.79 31.11 2.74
N ALA A 556 58.42 29.89 3.10
CA ALA A 556 58.61 28.69 2.28
C ALA A 556 57.36 27.82 2.38
N GLY A 557 57.06 27.06 1.33
CA GLY A 557 55.92 26.16 1.36
C GLY A 557 56.14 24.87 0.59
N ALA A 558 55.43 23.83 1.01
CA ALA A 558 55.25 22.56 0.30
C ALA A 558 53.83 22.56 -0.28
N TYR A 559 53.73 22.70 -1.61
CA TYR A 559 52.51 22.92 -2.41
C TYR A 559 51.66 24.15 -2.04
N ASN A 560 51.29 24.30 -0.78
CA ASN A 560 50.46 25.40 -0.28
C ASN A 560 51.18 26.75 -0.51
N PRO A 561 50.46 27.79 -0.96
CA PRO A 561 51.01 29.13 -1.17
C PRO A 561 50.80 30.04 0.05
N VAL A 562 51.51 31.17 0.07
CA VAL A 562 51.12 32.34 0.87
C VAL A 562 50.48 33.40 -0.02
N TRP A 563 49.41 34.00 0.47
CA TRP A 563 48.68 35.08 -0.19
C TRP A 563 48.88 36.38 0.59
N ILE A 564 49.27 37.44 -0.10
CA ILE A 564 49.48 38.76 0.47
C ILE A 564 48.52 39.73 -0.21
N CYS A 565 47.64 40.33 0.58
CA CYS A 565 46.76 41.41 0.13
C CYS A 565 47.34 42.74 0.59
N ARG A 566 47.84 43.53 -0.36
CA ARG A 566 48.33 44.89 -0.06
C ARG A 566 47.18 45.82 0.28
N LYS A 567 47.41 46.79 1.16
CA LYS A 567 46.39 47.78 1.51
C LYS A 567 45.88 48.52 0.27
N GLY A 568 44.57 48.43 -0.01
CA GLY A 568 43.93 49.07 -1.16
C GLY A 568 44.17 48.40 -2.51
N ALA A 569 44.78 47.20 -2.55
CA ALA A 569 44.95 46.44 -3.78
C ALA A 569 43.65 45.75 -4.22
N ASN A 570 43.48 45.62 -5.55
CA ASN A 570 42.36 44.89 -6.16
C ASN A 570 42.71 43.42 -6.49
N GLU A 571 43.95 43.00 -6.21
CA GLU A 571 44.45 41.66 -6.46
C GLU A 571 45.31 41.17 -5.29
N ILE A 572 45.37 39.84 -5.13
CA ILE A 572 46.18 39.17 -4.11
C ILE A 572 47.49 38.71 -4.75
N GLU A 573 48.61 39.12 -4.17
CA GLU A 573 49.94 38.62 -4.49
C GLU A 573 50.06 37.18 -3.98
N GLU A 574 50.45 36.25 -4.85
CA GLU A 574 50.62 34.83 -4.50
C GLU A 574 52.09 34.44 -4.65
N ILE A 575 52.68 33.94 -3.56
CA ILE A 575 53.98 33.27 -3.58
C ILE A 575 53.73 31.76 -3.46
N LYS A 576 54.09 31.03 -4.51
CA LYS A 576 53.83 29.58 -4.60
C LYS A 576 54.83 28.80 -3.74
N GLY A 577 54.36 27.71 -3.14
CA GLY A 577 55.24 26.71 -2.54
C GLY A 577 55.97 25.88 -3.60
N ASP A 578 57.01 25.17 -3.17
CA ASP A 578 57.68 24.17 -3.99
C ASP A 578 56.74 22.97 -4.20
N LYS A 579 56.77 22.39 -5.40
CA LYS A 579 55.88 21.28 -5.80
C LYS A 579 56.38 19.93 -5.27
N GLN A 580 56.49 19.82 -3.96
CA GLN A 580 56.91 18.63 -3.23
C GLN A 580 56.31 18.68 -1.81
N PRO A 581 55.84 17.55 -1.25
CA PRO A 581 55.26 17.49 0.08
C PRO A 581 56.36 17.34 1.13
N ILE A 582 56.03 17.60 2.40
CA ILE A 582 56.86 17.21 3.54
C ILE A 582 56.59 15.73 3.83
N GLY A 583 57.36 14.86 3.18
CA GLY A 583 57.22 13.40 3.28
C GLY A 583 58.09 12.70 2.25
N VAL A 584 57.84 11.42 2.01
CA VAL A 584 58.54 10.64 0.98
C VAL A 584 58.13 11.13 -0.42
N TYR A 585 59.11 11.53 -1.24
CA TYR A 585 58.85 12.02 -2.61
C TYR A 585 59.96 11.62 -3.59
N ALA A 586 59.61 11.51 -4.88
CA ALA A 586 60.53 11.01 -5.91
C ALA A 586 61.79 11.88 -6.11
N THR A 587 61.69 13.18 -5.83
CA THR A 587 62.82 14.13 -5.93
C THR A 587 62.86 15.04 -4.71
N ASN A 588 63.84 14.83 -3.83
CA ASN A 588 64.02 15.63 -2.62
C ASN A 588 64.90 16.85 -2.88
N THR A 589 64.31 17.91 -3.45
CA THR A 589 64.99 19.21 -3.62
C THR A 589 64.87 20.05 -2.35
N SER A 590 65.84 20.91 -2.06
CA SER A 590 65.73 21.84 -0.93
C SER A 590 64.57 22.83 -1.12
N TYR A 591 63.84 23.14 -0.05
CA TYR A 591 62.80 24.17 -0.10
C TYR A 591 63.38 25.58 -0.25
N THR A 592 62.69 26.41 -1.02
CA THR A 592 63.11 27.79 -1.33
C THR A 592 62.50 28.78 -0.35
N THR A 593 63.34 29.57 0.33
CA THR A 593 62.87 30.71 1.14
C THR A 593 62.70 31.95 0.25
N HIS A 594 61.47 32.41 0.14
CA HIS A 594 61.12 33.71 -0.42
C HIS A 594 61.12 34.78 0.67
N THR A 595 61.40 36.03 0.31
CA THR A 595 61.41 37.15 1.27
C THR A 595 60.75 38.36 0.64
N THR A 596 59.91 39.05 1.40
CA THR A 596 59.22 40.27 0.99
C THR A 596 59.07 41.22 2.17
N GLU A 597 59.06 42.52 1.90
CA GLU A 597 58.75 43.54 2.90
C GLU A 597 57.25 43.84 2.88
N LEU A 598 56.68 43.99 4.07
CA LEU A 598 55.28 44.30 4.29
C LEU A 598 55.12 45.74 4.77
N ASN A 599 54.04 46.38 4.36
CA ASN A 599 53.65 47.70 4.85
C ASN A 599 52.53 47.58 5.87
N THR A 600 52.38 48.60 6.73
CA THR A 600 51.25 48.71 7.66
C THR A 600 49.92 48.63 6.90
N GLY A 601 49.06 47.70 7.34
CA GLY A 601 47.77 47.37 6.73
C GLY A 601 47.80 46.26 5.68
N ASP A 602 48.97 45.76 5.27
CA ASP A 602 49.04 44.55 4.44
C ASP A 602 48.55 43.34 5.24
N THR A 603 47.87 42.40 4.57
CA THR A 603 47.34 41.19 5.22
C THR A 603 47.88 39.93 4.56
N ILE A 604 48.39 39.02 5.38
CA ILE A 604 48.92 37.71 5.01
C ILE A 604 47.83 36.68 5.25
N TYR A 605 47.59 35.81 4.28
CA TYR A 605 46.71 34.65 4.40
C TYR A 605 47.48 33.37 4.05
N ILE A 606 47.41 32.39 4.95
CA ILE A 606 47.86 31.01 4.74
C ILE A 606 46.72 30.06 5.12
N PHE A 607 46.58 28.96 4.40
CA PHE A 607 45.40 28.10 4.50
C PHE A 607 45.68 26.68 3.99
N SER A 608 44.85 25.73 4.41
CA SER A 608 44.73 24.40 3.82
C SER A 608 43.71 24.39 2.68
N ASP A 609 43.70 23.34 1.86
CA ASP A 609 42.92 23.34 0.63
C ASP A 609 41.40 23.26 0.84
N GLY A 610 40.95 22.77 2.01
CA GLY A 610 39.56 22.42 2.28
C GLY A 610 38.56 23.56 2.09
N PHE A 611 38.94 24.82 2.37
CA PHE A 611 38.05 25.97 2.10
C PHE A 611 37.79 26.10 0.59
N SER A 612 38.84 25.99 -0.21
CA SER A 612 38.78 26.18 -1.66
C SER A 612 38.22 24.97 -2.38
N ASP A 613 38.35 23.78 -1.81
CA ASP A 613 37.88 22.53 -2.38
C ASP A 613 36.43 22.20 -2.00
N GLN A 614 35.87 22.86 -0.98
CA GLN A 614 34.48 22.67 -0.55
C GLN A 614 33.48 22.83 -1.70
N PHE A 615 32.62 21.82 -1.85
CA PHE A 615 31.48 21.84 -2.74
C PHE A 615 30.34 22.66 -2.16
N GLY A 616 29.69 23.45 -3.00
CA GLY A 616 28.65 24.38 -2.55
C GLY A 616 27.96 25.18 -3.65
N GLY A 617 27.12 26.13 -3.21
CA GLY A 617 26.30 26.99 -4.04
C GLY A 617 25.17 26.26 -4.77
N GLU A 618 24.34 27.01 -5.50
CA GLU A 618 23.14 26.49 -6.20
C GLU A 618 23.43 25.35 -7.19
N LYS A 619 24.67 25.27 -7.69
CA LYS A 619 25.11 24.28 -8.69
C LYS A 619 25.96 23.15 -8.09
N GLY A 620 26.18 23.12 -6.77
CA GLY A 620 26.99 22.11 -6.09
C GLY A 620 28.39 21.96 -6.69
N LYS A 621 29.14 23.06 -6.86
CA LYS A 621 30.50 23.06 -7.43
C LYS A 621 31.55 23.38 -6.37
N LYS A 622 32.81 22.99 -6.59
CA LYS A 622 33.93 23.46 -5.78
C LYS A 622 34.03 24.99 -5.80
N LEU A 623 34.34 25.60 -4.65
CA LEU A 623 34.53 27.05 -4.53
C LEU A 623 35.68 27.53 -5.45
N LYS A 624 36.78 26.79 -5.47
CA LYS A 624 38.06 27.09 -6.12
C LYS A 624 38.76 28.33 -5.55
N SER A 625 40.10 28.32 -5.63
CA SER A 625 40.96 29.39 -5.12
C SER A 625 40.62 30.77 -5.68
N ALA A 626 40.14 30.86 -6.94
CA ALA A 626 39.76 32.14 -7.55
C ALA A 626 38.59 32.84 -6.83
N ASN A 627 37.60 32.11 -6.35
CA ASN A 627 36.49 32.70 -5.60
C ASN A 627 36.89 32.95 -4.15
N PHE A 628 37.75 32.11 -3.59
CA PHE A 628 38.29 32.35 -2.25
C PHE A 628 39.11 33.65 -2.20
N LYS A 629 39.97 33.91 -3.19
CA LYS A 629 40.67 35.20 -3.32
C LYS A 629 39.73 36.40 -3.36
N LYS A 630 38.63 36.30 -4.13
CA LYS A 630 37.61 37.36 -4.19
C LYS A 630 36.94 37.60 -2.84
N LEU A 631 36.65 36.52 -2.11
CA LEU A 631 36.08 36.59 -0.78
C LEU A 631 37.02 37.34 0.18
N LEU A 632 38.30 36.97 0.21
CA LEU A 632 39.30 37.63 1.07
C LEU A 632 39.49 39.11 0.71
N LEU A 633 39.55 39.45 -0.59
CA LEU A 633 39.60 40.84 -1.05
C LEU A 633 38.40 41.65 -0.56
N SER A 634 37.19 41.07 -0.59
CA SER A 634 35.98 41.73 -0.11
C SER A 634 35.92 41.91 1.42
N ALA A 635 36.77 41.18 2.15
CA ALA A 635 36.87 41.26 3.60
C ALA A 635 37.96 42.25 4.06
N GLN A 636 38.80 42.76 3.16
CA GLN A 636 40.07 43.44 3.48
C GLN A 636 39.91 44.66 4.41
N ASP A 637 38.84 45.44 4.27
CA ASP A 637 38.60 46.66 5.07
C ASP A 637 38.02 46.39 6.46
N ARG A 638 37.66 45.14 6.77
CA ARG A 638 37.07 44.75 8.06
C ARG A 638 38.17 44.56 9.12
N SER A 639 37.81 44.64 10.40
CA SER A 639 38.74 44.19 11.46
C SER A 639 39.03 42.69 11.31
N MET A 640 40.17 42.19 11.82
CA MET A 640 40.46 40.74 11.67
C MET A 640 39.44 39.86 12.39
N GLY A 641 38.83 40.34 13.47
CA GLY A 641 37.70 39.67 14.11
C GLY A 641 36.47 39.59 13.21
N ASP A 642 36.12 40.68 12.53
CA ASP A 642 34.98 40.75 11.60
C ASP A 642 35.26 39.95 10.31
N GLN A 643 36.52 39.90 9.87
CA GLN A 643 36.93 39.03 8.75
C GLN A 643 36.68 37.57 9.10
N ARG A 644 37.06 37.13 10.30
CA ARG A 644 36.79 35.75 10.75
C ARG A 644 35.30 35.42 10.64
N ILE A 645 34.45 36.27 11.21
CA ILE A 645 32.99 36.08 11.18
C ILE A 645 32.49 36.00 9.73
N PHE A 646 32.89 36.95 8.90
CA PHE A 646 32.48 37.01 7.50
C PHE A 646 32.92 35.78 6.69
N ILE A 647 34.14 35.28 6.92
CA ILE A 647 34.67 34.08 6.28
C ILE A 647 33.91 32.84 6.73
N THR A 648 33.65 32.70 8.04
CA THR A 648 32.86 31.61 8.60
C THR A 648 31.45 31.58 8.02
N GLU A 649 30.74 32.70 8.02
CA GLU A 649 29.40 32.81 7.45
C GLU A 649 29.38 32.50 5.95
N SER A 650 30.41 32.96 5.23
CA SER A 650 30.53 32.70 3.79
C SER A 650 30.81 31.24 3.49
N PHE A 651 31.59 30.56 4.32
CA PHE A 651 31.85 29.13 4.22
C PHE A 651 30.57 28.32 4.44
N GLU A 652 29.86 28.57 5.54
CA GLU A 652 28.61 27.86 5.85
C GLU A 652 27.54 28.13 4.79
N LYS A 653 27.43 29.37 4.31
CA LYS A 653 26.51 29.72 3.22
C LYS A 653 26.88 29.03 1.91
N TRP A 654 28.17 28.90 1.60
CA TRP A 654 28.60 28.21 0.39
C TRP A 654 28.31 26.71 0.48
N LYS A 655 28.73 26.06 1.57
CA LYS A 655 28.50 24.63 1.84
C LYS A 655 27.01 24.27 1.83
N GLY A 656 26.17 25.07 2.47
CA GLY A 656 24.74 24.80 2.59
C GLY A 656 24.48 23.45 3.28
N ASP A 657 23.61 22.64 2.69
CA ASP A 657 23.26 21.29 3.18
C ASP A 657 24.25 20.19 2.76
N LEU A 658 25.31 20.54 2.01
CA LEU A 658 26.32 19.56 1.60
C LEU A 658 27.29 19.25 2.75
N GLU A 659 27.81 18.03 2.75
CA GLU A 659 28.83 17.62 3.73
C GLU A 659 30.14 18.40 3.53
N GLN A 660 30.83 18.64 4.64
CA GLN A 660 32.19 19.16 4.60
C GLN A 660 33.11 18.04 4.08
N ILE A 661 33.89 18.34 3.04
CA ILE A 661 34.68 17.30 2.37
C ILE A 661 36.06 17.09 3.00
N ASP A 662 36.61 18.13 3.62
CA ASP A 662 37.95 18.14 4.20
C ASP A 662 38.05 19.07 5.40
N ASP A 663 39.13 18.97 6.16
CA ASP A 663 39.44 19.91 7.23
C ASP A 663 39.67 21.32 6.66
N VAL A 664 39.33 22.35 7.43
CA VAL A 664 39.47 23.73 6.97
C VAL A 664 40.27 24.54 7.97
N CYS A 665 41.43 25.02 7.55
CA CYS A 665 42.28 25.88 8.35
C CYS A 665 42.70 27.13 7.55
N VAL A 666 42.46 28.32 8.11
CA VAL A 666 42.85 29.60 7.54
C VAL A 666 43.39 30.50 8.63
N ILE A 667 44.60 31.03 8.45
CA ILE A 667 45.16 32.09 9.29
C ILE A 667 45.22 33.37 8.47
N GLY A 668 44.69 34.45 9.04
CA GLY A 668 44.88 35.81 8.54
C GLY A 668 45.70 36.62 9.53
N VAL A 669 46.72 37.35 9.07
CA VAL A 669 47.54 38.26 9.89
C VAL A 669 47.65 39.61 9.21
N ARG A 670 47.26 40.68 9.88
CA ARG A 670 47.42 42.05 9.39
C ARG A 670 48.62 42.72 10.04
N MET A 671 49.40 43.43 9.24
CA MET A 671 50.53 44.21 9.72
C MET A 671 50.07 45.52 10.36
N GLU A 672 50.55 45.77 11.58
CA GLU A 672 50.28 46.99 12.35
C GLU A 672 51.15 48.19 11.95
#